data_AF-A0A4Q7L492-F1
#
_entry.id   AF-A0A4Q7L492-F1
#
_cell.length_a   1.000
_cell.length_b   1.000
_cell.length_c   1.000
_cell.angle_alpha   90.00
_cell.angle_beta   90.00
_cell.angle_gamma   90.00
#
_symmetry.space_group_name_H-M   'P 1'
#
loop_
_entity.id
_entity.type
_entity.pdbx_description
1 polymer ?
#
loop_
_entity_poly.entity_id
_entity_poly.type
_entity_poly.pdbx_seq_one_letter_code
_entity_poly.pdbx_strand_id
1 'polypeptide(L)'
;MQRRQPAATRRLALVLGIGVIAMPYLVNSWQEAGTGAASPADAHHHDVVPAAAMEPFARPLPRAGWVVSEDAGRSITVDMRRVHPVSGLRYTPRGNAIERYEIRLSPDGRTWSAPVATGTLADDTETKTLQFATAHARMVRLTALSTARPAEPVGAAQIDVLGSPPASTDKAGKAVRAPGAWDPVIGFPIVPAAAAVLPNGKLLTWSAVGSDYSALDSKATQTAVLDPITRVVGRKQIDDTGHEMFCPGVSRDPDGRVVVTGGSDANKTSVYDPGSDRWSVGPAMNVPRGYHGQVTLSNGDTFLVGGSWHGGLGGKSGEVLSRAENTWRMLPGVSPDPFLTRDPGGVYRQDNHAWLFAASRGRVFHAGPSTQLNWVSTAGEGSVTLAGIRGGIDAVNGNAVMYDIDKILTVGGATAYENADATTDAYVMDIGGPAPVVHRTGGLNVPRTFINSVVLPDGKVITFGGMRYAELFADRTAVLEPEMWDPATGAFTTLAPAAVPRAYHSVAVLLPDGRVFSGGGGLCGQCATNHPDGQIFTPPNLLDAEGRPKPRPVITEAPGTVAPGDEITVRADRPIAGLALVRAGGATHTVDNDQRRVPLAVAGVSDNQRVAVPGDPGIVPPGYYMLFALDEQGTPSVSAPVFVR
;
A
#
# COMPACT_ATOMS: atom_id res chain seq x y z
N MET A 1 67.92 -32.51 -23.29
CA MET A 1 67.53 -33.89 -22.91
C MET A 1 68.13 -34.14 -21.53
N GLN A 2 67.49 -34.67 -20.49
CA GLN A 2 66.14 -35.14 -20.21
C GLN A 2 66.05 -35.34 -18.67
N ARG A 3 64.91 -34.96 -18.07
CA ARG A 3 64.25 -35.49 -16.85
C ARG A 3 64.94 -35.52 -15.44
N ARG A 4 64.35 -34.67 -14.58
CA ARG A 4 63.69 -34.86 -13.25
C ARG A 4 64.45 -35.32 -11.96
N GLN A 5 64.46 -34.35 -11.02
CA GLN A 5 64.32 -34.34 -9.52
C GLN A 5 65.39 -35.03 -8.63
N PRO A 6 65.59 -34.67 -7.32
CA PRO A 6 64.82 -33.79 -6.38
C PRO A 6 65.64 -32.86 -5.40
N ALA A 7 64.92 -32.09 -4.53
CA ALA A 7 65.22 -31.55 -3.16
C ALA A 7 66.51 -30.70 -2.90
N ALA A 8 66.65 -29.74 -1.98
CA ALA A 8 65.93 -29.11 -0.84
C ALA A 8 66.46 -27.63 -0.72
N THR A 9 65.91 -26.69 0.06
CA THR A 9 66.28 -26.47 1.48
C THR A 9 65.47 -25.31 2.12
N ARG A 10 64.76 -25.66 3.21
CA ARG A 10 64.43 -24.93 4.48
C ARG A 10 63.98 -23.45 4.48
N ARG A 11 62.83 -23.22 5.13
CA ARG A 11 62.74 -22.64 6.50
C ARG A 11 61.37 -22.93 7.16
N LEU A 12 61.39 -23.76 8.22
CA LEU A 12 60.45 -23.78 9.37
C LEU A 12 60.86 -22.66 10.34
N ALA A 13 60.07 -22.14 11.30
CA ALA A 13 58.68 -22.22 11.72
C ALA A 13 58.53 -21.24 12.91
N LEU A 14 57.35 -20.66 13.16
CA LEU A 14 56.69 -20.71 14.47
C LEU A 14 55.21 -20.30 14.38
N VAL A 15 54.42 -20.87 15.29
CA VAL A 15 52.97 -21.13 15.28
C VAL A 15 52.23 -20.13 16.19
N LEU A 16 50.89 -20.07 16.01
CA LEU A 16 49.78 -19.66 16.90
C LEU A 16 49.01 -18.48 16.30
N GLY A 17 47.69 -18.44 16.22
CA GLY A 17 46.62 -19.13 16.93
C GLY A 17 45.45 -18.14 17.00
N ILE A 18 44.25 -18.62 16.73
CA ILE A 18 43.00 -17.87 16.49
C ILE A 18 42.61 -16.90 17.63
N GLY A 19 42.04 -15.74 17.27
CA GLY A 19 41.28 -14.87 18.18
C GLY A 19 40.47 -13.81 17.44
N VAL A 20 39.16 -14.02 17.32
CA VAL A 20 38.16 -13.06 16.82
C VAL A 20 37.84 -12.06 17.92
N ILE A 21 37.96 -10.75 17.65
CA ILE A 21 37.32 -9.69 18.46
C ILE A 21 36.86 -8.56 17.51
N ALA A 22 35.54 -8.36 17.48
CA ALA A 22 34.86 -7.18 16.95
C ALA A 22 34.87 -6.05 17.99
N MET A 23 34.98 -4.78 17.57
CA MET A 23 34.54 -3.57 18.31
C MET A 23 34.78 -2.29 17.46
N PRO A 24 34.12 -1.15 17.79
CA PRO A 24 33.34 -0.33 16.85
C PRO A 24 33.96 1.05 16.56
N TYR A 25 33.51 1.71 15.49
CA TYR A 25 33.93 3.08 15.17
C TYR A 25 33.01 4.13 15.79
N LEU A 26 33.59 4.92 16.70
CA LEU A 26 33.10 6.18 17.22
C LEU A 26 33.66 7.33 16.37
N VAL A 27 32.79 8.28 16.03
CA VAL A 27 33.07 9.51 15.29
C VAL A 27 33.64 10.55 16.25
N ASN A 28 34.71 11.27 15.86
CA ASN A 28 34.87 12.68 16.27
C ASN A 28 35.86 13.52 15.44
N SER A 29 35.34 14.72 15.10
CA SER A 29 35.96 16.05 14.97
C SER A 29 37.08 16.34 13.95
N TRP A 30 36.78 17.33 13.10
CA TRP A 30 37.61 18.04 12.13
C TRP A 30 38.40 19.23 12.72
N GLN A 31 39.56 19.54 12.14
CA GLN A 31 40.17 20.88 11.94
C GLN A 31 41.38 20.70 10.96
N GLU A 32 41.35 21.18 9.72
CA GLU A 32 41.65 22.52 9.16
C GLU A 32 42.90 22.52 8.22
N ALA A 33 42.66 23.01 7.00
CA ALA A 33 43.53 23.76 6.06
C ALA A 33 44.68 23.08 5.28
N GLY A 34 44.57 23.11 3.94
CA GLY A 34 45.69 22.92 3.00
C GLY A 34 45.27 22.82 1.52
N THR A 35 45.48 23.88 0.76
CA THR A 35 45.20 24.15 -0.67
C THR A 35 45.59 23.08 -1.71
N GLY A 36 44.73 22.82 -2.70
CA GLY A 36 45.07 22.09 -3.95
C GLY A 36 43.86 21.87 -4.88
N ALA A 37 44.03 22.10 -6.18
CA ALA A 37 42.96 22.30 -7.16
C ALA A 37 42.24 21.03 -7.71
N ALA A 38 40.95 21.25 -8.01
CA ALA A 38 39.91 20.49 -8.70
C ALA A 38 40.20 19.23 -9.57
N SER A 39 39.35 18.20 -9.38
CA SER A 39 38.72 17.38 -10.44
C SER A 39 37.32 16.90 -9.97
N PRO A 40 36.23 16.90 -10.77
CA PRO A 40 34.88 16.64 -10.27
C PRO A 40 34.38 15.22 -10.60
N ALA A 41 34.45 14.33 -9.61
CA ALA A 41 33.61 13.15 -9.47
C ALA A 41 33.70 12.74 -7.98
N ASP A 42 32.58 12.33 -7.40
CA ASP A 42 32.40 11.93 -5.99
C ASP A 42 32.10 13.08 -5.01
N ALA A 43 30.83 13.50 -5.01
CA ALA A 43 30.17 14.10 -3.85
C ALA A 43 28.65 13.91 -3.96
N HIS A 44 28.13 12.76 -3.52
CA HIS A 44 26.76 12.68 -3.01
C HIS A 44 26.83 12.24 -1.55
N HIS A 45 27.33 13.17 -0.73
CA HIS A 45 26.98 13.18 0.68
C HIS A 45 25.47 13.32 0.77
N HIS A 46 24.86 12.37 1.46
CA HIS A 46 23.48 12.43 1.91
C HIS A 46 23.28 13.71 2.71
N ASP A 47 22.59 14.68 2.11
CA ASP A 47 21.86 15.67 2.90
C ASP A 47 20.71 14.92 3.58
N VAL A 48 20.95 14.51 4.82
CA VAL A 48 19.88 14.27 5.78
C VAL A 48 19.13 15.59 5.87
N VAL A 49 17.96 15.65 5.23
CA VAL A 49 17.02 16.76 5.37
C VAL A 49 16.82 16.99 6.88
N PRO A 50 17.13 18.18 7.42
CA PRO A 50 16.97 18.45 8.83
C PRO A 50 15.51 18.19 9.24
N ALA A 51 15.28 17.69 10.46
CA ALA A 51 13.94 17.51 11.02
C ALA A 51 13.04 18.78 10.96
N ALA A 52 13.63 19.96 10.73
CA ALA A 52 12.93 21.23 10.50
C ALA A 52 12.23 21.36 9.13
N ALA A 53 12.42 20.42 8.19
CA ALA A 53 11.78 20.46 6.86
C ALA A 53 10.60 19.47 6.70
N MET A 54 10.31 18.64 7.70
CA MET A 54 9.10 17.78 7.72
C MET A 54 8.03 18.41 8.62
N GLU A 55 7.44 19.50 8.14
CA GLU A 55 6.35 20.15 8.86
C GLU A 55 5.13 19.21 8.93
N PRO A 56 4.61 18.91 10.14
CA PRO A 56 3.42 18.09 10.29
C PRO A 56 2.23 18.79 9.64
N PHE A 57 1.36 18.00 9.02
CA PHE A 57 0.18 18.52 8.34
C PHE A 57 -0.73 19.38 9.24
N ALA A 58 -0.79 19.07 10.53
CA ALA A 58 -1.48 19.85 11.56
C ALA A 58 -0.53 20.27 12.70
N ARG A 59 -0.64 21.52 13.13
CA ARG A 59 0.21 22.10 14.20
C ARG A 59 -0.44 21.99 15.59
N PRO A 60 0.35 21.83 16.66
CA PRO A 60 -0.16 21.90 18.03
C PRO A 60 -0.81 23.24 18.36
N LEU A 61 -1.92 23.21 19.10
CA LEU A 61 -2.56 24.42 19.64
C LEU A 61 -1.76 24.96 20.84
N PRO A 62 -1.81 26.28 21.11
CA PRO A 62 -1.18 26.87 22.28
C PRO A 62 -1.76 26.32 23.60
N ARG A 63 -0.90 25.89 24.53
CA ARG A 63 -1.29 25.26 25.80
C ARG A 63 -1.80 26.20 26.90
N ALA A 64 -1.78 27.52 26.67
CA ALA A 64 -2.04 28.50 27.72
C ALA A 64 -3.44 28.33 28.34
N GLY A 65 -3.50 28.06 29.66
CA GLY A 65 -4.74 27.94 30.43
C GLY A 65 -5.42 26.55 30.38
N TRP A 66 -4.82 25.58 29.69
CA TRP A 66 -5.36 24.21 29.65
C TRP A 66 -5.31 23.54 31.02
N VAL A 67 -6.25 22.65 31.27
CA VAL A 67 -6.20 21.71 32.41
C VAL A 67 -6.12 20.31 31.87
N VAL A 68 -5.11 19.55 32.31
CA VAL A 68 -4.97 18.13 32.02
C VAL A 68 -5.27 17.35 33.30
N SER A 69 -6.21 16.43 33.22
CA SER A 69 -6.56 15.52 34.32
C SER A 69 -6.36 14.08 33.90
N GLU A 70 -5.69 13.30 34.76
CA GLU A 70 -5.51 11.86 34.61
C GLU A 70 -6.41 11.14 35.62
N ASP A 71 -7.29 10.25 35.16
CA ASP A 71 -8.19 9.48 36.01
C ASP A 71 -7.64 8.07 36.22
N ALA A 72 -7.04 7.82 37.39
CA ALA A 72 -6.63 6.53 37.95
C ALA A 72 -6.06 5.50 36.94
N GLY A 73 -5.28 5.95 35.94
CA GLY A 73 -4.70 5.07 34.93
C GLY A 73 -5.68 4.55 33.86
N ARG A 74 -6.82 5.21 33.63
CA ARG A 74 -7.81 4.85 32.61
C ARG A 74 -8.01 5.90 31.52
N SER A 75 -7.88 7.18 31.84
CA SER A 75 -8.03 8.23 30.81
C SER A 75 -7.24 9.48 31.12
N ILE A 76 -6.90 10.21 30.05
CA ILE A 76 -6.27 11.52 30.07
C ILE A 76 -7.23 12.47 29.38
N THR A 77 -7.72 13.49 30.10
CA THR A 77 -8.65 14.50 29.56
C THR A 77 -7.96 15.86 29.55
N VAL A 78 -7.98 16.52 28.38
CA VAL A 78 -7.50 17.88 28.18
C VAL A 78 -8.70 18.83 28.07
N ASP A 79 -8.84 19.78 29.00
CA ASP A 79 -9.79 20.90 28.91
C ASP A 79 -9.06 22.15 28.42
N MET A 80 -9.30 22.53 27.16
CA MET A 80 -8.72 23.72 26.54
C MET A 80 -9.40 25.02 26.98
N ARG A 81 -10.40 24.94 27.88
CA ARG A 81 -11.25 26.04 28.41
C ARG A 81 -12.17 26.71 27.40
N ARG A 82 -11.85 26.65 26.11
CA ARG A 82 -12.65 27.18 25.00
C ARG A 82 -12.81 26.13 23.91
N VAL A 83 -13.84 26.30 23.10
CA VAL A 83 -14.05 25.45 21.92
C VAL A 83 -13.03 25.85 20.86
N HIS A 84 -12.26 24.88 20.38
CA HIS A 84 -11.31 25.00 19.28
C HIS A 84 -11.64 23.97 18.21
N PRO A 85 -11.32 24.24 16.94
CA PRO A 85 -11.29 23.19 15.95
C PRO A 85 -10.04 22.32 16.20
N VAL A 86 -10.26 21.01 16.38
CA VAL A 86 -9.24 20.02 16.76
C VAL A 86 -9.26 18.85 15.80
N SER A 87 -8.09 18.30 15.51
CA SER A 87 -7.95 17.17 14.57
C SER A 87 -6.96 16.09 15.03
N GLY A 88 -6.52 16.14 16.29
CA GLY A 88 -5.64 15.11 16.81
C GLY A 88 -5.07 15.39 18.19
N LEU A 89 -4.30 14.43 18.67
CA LEU A 89 -3.47 14.51 19.87
C LEU A 89 -2.03 14.08 19.56
N ARG A 90 -1.05 14.64 20.24
CA ARG A 90 0.25 13.98 20.44
C ARG A 90 0.34 13.51 21.88
N TYR A 91 0.69 12.24 22.07
CA TYR A 91 0.75 11.59 23.37
C TYR A 91 2.11 10.91 23.53
N THR A 92 2.88 11.33 24.54
CA THR A 92 4.13 10.69 24.93
C THR A 92 3.89 9.92 26.23
N PRO A 93 4.04 8.58 26.26
CA PRO A 93 3.82 7.78 27.46
C PRO A 93 4.72 8.18 28.64
N ARG A 94 4.17 8.17 29.86
CA ARG A 94 4.95 8.25 31.10
C ARG A 94 5.11 6.85 31.69
N GLY A 95 6.10 6.10 31.22
CA GLY A 95 6.31 4.72 31.67
C GLY A 95 5.42 3.73 30.92
N ASN A 96 4.23 3.42 31.44
CA ASN A 96 3.31 2.44 30.83
C ASN A 96 2.56 3.04 29.63
N ALA A 97 2.71 2.41 28.46
CA ALA A 97 2.03 2.82 27.24
C ALA A 97 0.57 2.34 27.24
N ILE A 98 -0.31 3.22 26.78
CA ILE A 98 -1.66 2.82 26.36
C ILE A 98 -1.48 1.86 25.17
N GLU A 99 -2.10 0.68 25.25
CA GLU A 99 -2.08 -0.27 24.13
C GLU A 99 -3.34 -0.04 23.29
N ARG A 100 -4.51 -0.45 23.77
CA ARG A 100 -5.78 -0.15 23.08
C ARG A 100 -6.37 1.15 23.59
N TYR A 101 -6.91 1.95 22.68
CA TYR A 101 -7.44 3.27 23.02
C TYR A 101 -8.74 3.64 22.30
N GLU A 102 -9.44 4.62 22.86
CA GLU A 102 -10.44 5.44 22.15
C GLU A 102 -10.23 6.93 22.45
N ILE A 103 -10.58 7.79 21.49
CA ILE A 103 -10.62 9.25 21.66
C ILE A 103 -12.05 9.74 21.52
N ARG A 104 -12.50 10.56 22.47
CA ARG A 104 -13.81 11.24 22.42
C ARG A 104 -13.65 12.74 22.63
N LEU A 105 -14.61 13.49 22.07
CA LEU A 105 -14.63 14.95 22.11
C LEU A 105 -15.86 15.43 22.88
N SER A 106 -15.74 16.58 23.52
CA SER A 106 -16.87 17.24 24.18
C SER A 106 -16.79 18.77 24.05
N PRO A 107 -17.90 19.45 23.72
CA PRO A 107 -17.96 20.92 23.72
C PRO A 107 -18.17 21.51 25.13
N ASP A 108 -18.72 20.73 26.07
CA ASP A 108 -19.22 21.21 27.37
C ASP A 108 -18.66 20.44 28.58
N GLY A 109 -17.94 19.33 28.34
CA GLY A 109 -17.42 18.41 29.35
C GLY A 109 -18.43 17.42 29.91
N ARG A 110 -19.69 17.45 29.43
CA ARG A 110 -20.79 16.59 29.89
C ARG A 110 -21.25 15.64 28.80
N THR A 111 -21.43 16.16 27.59
CA THR A 111 -21.87 15.41 26.41
C THR A 111 -20.64 14.99 25.62
N TRP A 112 -20.44 13.69 25.47
CA TRP A 112 -19.29 13.13 24.76
C TRP A 112 -19.73 12.51 23.43
N SER A 113 -18.93 12.72 22.39
CA SER A 113 -19.14 12.12 21.08
C SER A 113 -19.04 10.59 21.13
N ALA A 114 -19.48 9.94 20.05
CA ALA A 114 -18.94 8.63 19.69
C ALA A 114 -17.41 8.74 19.49
N PRO A 115 -16.65 7.62 19.59
CA PRO A 115 -15.21 7.65 19.37
C PRO A 115 -14.85 8.23 17.99
N VAL A 116 -13.99 9.24 17.97
CA VAL A 116 -13.47 9.87 16.74
C VAL A 116 -12.20 9.18 16.22
N ALA A 117 -11.54 8.42 17.09
CA ALA A 117 -10.47 7.48 16.76
C ALA A 117 -10.46 6.33 17.78
N THR A 118 -10.04 5.15 17.34
CA THR A 118 -9.85 3.95 18.16
C THR A 118 -8.67 3.16 17.61
N GLY A 119 -7.96 2.37 18.41
CA GLY A 119 -6.97 1.47 17.82
C GLY A 119 -6.04 0.84 18.83
N THR A 120 -4.92 0.34 18.32
CA THR A 120 -3.82 -0.24 19.07
C THR A 120 -2.56 0.61 18.82
N LEU A 121 -1.86 1.01 19.88
CA LEU A 121 -0.58 1.70 19.81
C LEU A 121 0.57 0.71 20.00
N ALA A 122 1.74 1.06 19.48
CA ALA A 122 2.97 0.35 19.80
C ALA A 122 3.32 0.52 21.30
N ASP A 123 3.75 -0.59 21.92
CA ASP A 123 4.27 -0.61 23.28
C ASP A 123 5.72 -0.15 23.31
N ASP A 124 5.89 1.18 23.33
CA ASP A 124 7.18 1.85 23.45
C ASP A 124 6.97 3.23 24.10
N THR A 125 8.05 3.98 24.34
CA THR A 125 8.00 5.31 24.99
C THR A 125 7.95 6.48 24.02
N GLU A 126 7.86 6.22 22.71
CA GLU A 126 7.88 7.24 21.68
C GLU A 126 6.58 8.03 21.61
N THR A 127 6.67 9.24 21.08
CA THR A 127 5.51 10.11 20.90
C THR A 127 4.58 9.52 19.85
N LYS A 128 3.30 9.36 20.21
CA LYS A 128 2.24 8.89 19.33
C LYS A 128 1.46 10.08 18.80
N THR A 129 1.32 10.20 17.48
CA THR A 129 0.42 11.17 16.85
C THR A 129 -0.90 10.46 16.52
N LEU A 130 -2.00 10.93 17.11
CA LEU A 130 -3.32 10.31 17.00
C LEU A 130 -4.28 11.29 16.31
N GLN A 131 -4.41 11.19 15.00
CA GLN A 131 -5.23 12.11 14.21
C GLN A 131 -6.68 11.64 14.08
N PHE A 132 -7.59 12.57 13.81
CA PHE A 132 -9.00 12.32 13.54
C PHE A 132 -9.61 13.48 12.75
N ALA A 133 -10.81 13.27 12.19
CA ALA A 133 -11.50 14.29 11.41
C ALA A 133 -11.71 15.57 12.22
N THR A 134 -11.50 16.73 11.60
CA THR A 134 -11.60 18.02 12.30
C THR A 134 -13.00 18.19 12.93
N ALA A 135 -13.03 18.48 14.22
CA ALA A 135 -14.26 18.74 14.96
C ALA A 135 -14.06 19.89 15.95
N HIS A 136 -15.15 20.56 16.33
CA HIS A 136 -15.11 21.65 17.32
C HIS A 136 -15.32 21.07 18.71
N ALA A 137 -14.31 21.18 19.57
CA ALA A 137 -14.34 20.65 20.92
C ALA A 137 -13.68 21.59 21.91
N ARG A 138 -14.15 21.57 23.17
CA ARG A 138 -13.46 22.17 24.30
C ARG A 138 -12.59 21.16 25.03
N MET A 139 -13.08 19.92 25.13
CA MET A 139 -12.40 18.83 25.80
C MET A 139 -12.10 17.68 24.85
N VAL A 140 -10.91 17.11 25.01
CA VAL A 140 -10.48 15.89 24.32
C VAL A 140 -10.11 14.85 25.37
N ARG A 141 -10.66 13.64 25.28
CA ARG A 141 -10.36 12.53 26.19
C ARG A 141 -9.76 11.37 25.43
N LEU A 142 -8.56 10.96 25.86
CA LEU A 142 -7.91 9.72 25.48
C LEU A 142 -8.16 8.67 26.57
N THR A 143 -8.86 7.59 26.24
CA THR A 143 -9.18 6.50 27.18
C THR A 143 -8.37 5.28 26.82
N ALA A 144 -7.69 4.69 27.80
CA ALA A 144 -7.04 3.39 27.69
C ALA A 144 -8.09 2.27 27.86
N LEU A 145 -8.29 1.47 26.82
CA LEU A 145 -9.11 0.26 26.82
C LEU A 145 -8.29 -0.95 27.29
N SER A 146 -6.99 -0.95 27.01
CA SER A 146 -5.98 -1.84 27.59
C SER A 146 -4.65 -1.12 27.70
N THR A 147 -3.71 -1.71 28.43
CA THR A 147 -2.37 -1.16 28.65
C THR A 147 -1.36 -2.27 28.43
N ALA A 148 -0.16 -1.93 27.97
CA ALA A 148 0.90 -2.92 27.80
C ALA A 148 1.24 -3.66 29.11
N ARG A 149 1.15 -2.96 30.25
CA ARG A 149 1.37 -3.51 31.59
C ARG A 149 0.12 -3.29 32.48
N PRO A 150 -0.83 -4.24 32.55
CA PRO A 150 -2.14 -4.06 33.22
C PRO A 150 -2.10 -3.62 34.69
N ALA A 151 -0.99 -3.87 35.38
CA ALA A 151 -0.81 -3.51 36.79
C ALA A 151 -0.22 -2.10 37.01
N GLU A 152 0.19 -1.41 35.94
CA GLU A 152 0.83 -0.09 36.03
C GLU A 152 -0.12 1.01 35.52
N PRO A 153 -0.18 2.19 36.18
CA PRO A 153 -1.03 3.29 35.72
C PRO A 153 -0.51 3.88 34.40
N VAL A 154 -1.41 4.26 33.49
CA VAL A 154 -1.05 5.07 32.31
C VAL A 154 -1.01 6.54 32.68
N GLY A 155 -0.06 7.26 32.06
CA GLY A 155 0.05 8.72 32.14
C GLY A 155 0.73 9.28 30.91
N ALA A 156 0.70 10.61 30.77
CA ALA A 156 1.37 11.33 29.70
C ALA A 156 2.59 12.10 30.22
N ALA A 157 3.78 11.83 29.69
CA ALA A 157 4.93 12.70 29.88
C ALA A 157 4.69 14.04 29.16
N GLN A 158 4.06 13.97 27.99
CA GLN A 158 3.62 15.11 27.21
C GLN A 158 2.29 14.81 26.54
N ILE A 159 1.39 15.79 26.50
CA ILE A 159 0.16 15.73 25.70
C ILE A 159 -0.08 17.07 24.99
N ASP A 160 -0.30 17.04 23.67
CA ASP A 160 -0.67 18.20 22.86
C ASP A 160 -1.97 17.92 22.13
N VAL A 161 -2.77 18.95 21.91
CA VAL A 161 -3.93 18.90 21.01
C VAL A 161 -3.54 19.55 19.69
N LEU A 162 -3.81 18.87 18.57
CA LEU A 162 -3.57 19.38 17.23
C LEU A 162 -4.77 20.20 16.76
N GLY A 163 -4.50 21.39 16.21
CA GLY A 163 -5.51 22.24 15.59
C GLY A 163 -5.88 21.75 14.19
N SER A 164 -6.74 22.49 13.50
CA SER A 164 -7.10 22.12 12.12
C SER A 164 -5.91 22.17 11.16
N PRO A 165 -5.80 21.20 10.24
CA PRO A 165 -4.94 21.35 9.09
C PRO A 165 -5.45 22.47 8.15
N PRO A 166 -4.64 22.90 7.17
CA PRO A 166 -5.10 23.80 6.12
C PRO A 166 -6.39 23.27 5.48
N ALA A 167 -7.40 24.12 5.35
CA ALA A 167 -8.67 23.72 4.76
C ALA A 167 -8.48 23.30 3.30
N SER A 168 -9.05 22.16 2.92
CA SER A 168 -9.21 21.86 1.50
C SER A 168 -10.35 22.70 0.92
N THR A 169 -10.08 23.25 -0.25
CA THR A 169 -11.01 24.13 -0.96
C THR A 169 -11.10 23.67 -2.39
N ASP A 170 -12.27 23.80 -3.01
CA ASP A 170 -12.37 23.64 -4.47
C ASP A 170 -11.56 24.72 -5.20
N LYS A 171 -11.52 24.64 -6.54
CA LYS A 171 -10.88 25.66 -7.40
C LYS A 171 -11.41 27.09 -7.17
N ALA A 172 -12.54 27.25 -6.46
CA ALA A 172 -13.18 28.52 -6.13
C ALA A 172 -13.10 28.88 -4.63
N GLY A 173 -12.36 28.13 -3.79
CA GLY A 173 -12.19 28.45 -2.37
C GLY A 173 -13.30 27.96 -1.43
N LYS A 174 -14.27 27.15 -1.90
CA LYS A 174 -15.46 26.76 -1.13
C LYS A 174 -15.34 25.36 -0.52
N ALA A 175 -15.89 25.18 0.68
CA ALA A 175 -16.06 23.86 1.29
C ALA A 175 -17.08 23.04 0.48
N VAL A 176 -16.64 21.92 -0.08
CA VAL A 176 -17.48 21.05 -0.92
C VAL A 176 -18.15 20.02 -0.02
N ARG A 177 -19.49 19.94 -0.04
CA ARG A 177 -20.20 18.74 0.44
C ARG A 177 -19.99 17.65 -0.60
N ALA A 178 -18.88 16.94 -0.47
CA ALA A 178 -18.48 15.88 -1.40
C ALA A 178 -19.09 14.53 -0.96
N PRO A 179 -19.48 13.66 -1.91
CA PRO A 179 -20.12 12.39 -1.61
C PRO A 179 -19.14 11.37 -1.02
N GLY A 180 -19.70 10.32 -0.39
CA GLY A 180 -18.93 9.32 0.35
C GLY A 180 -18.75 9.70 1.83
N ALA A 181 -18.29 8.76 2.64
CA ALA A 181 -18.09 8.97 4.08
C ALA A 181 -16.88 8.21 4.60
N TRP A 182 -16.15 8.80 5.54
CA TRP A 182 -15.04 8.14 6.23
C TRP A 182 -15.46 7.68 7.62
N ASP A 183 -15.09 6.45 7.95
CA ASP A 183 -15.13 5.97 9.33
C ASP A 183 -14.08 6.72 10.20
N PRO A 184 -14.28 6.70 11.54
CA PRO A 184 -13.25 7.11 12.49
C PRO A 184 -11.88 6.47 12.23
N VAL A 185 -10.81 7.16 12.61
CA VAL A 185 -9.43 6.69 12.42
C VAL A 185 -9.18 5.44 13.26
N ILE A 186 -8.48 4.47 12.65
CA ILE A 186 -8.07 3.20 13.24
C ILE A 186 -6.56 3.25 13.48
N GLY A 187 -6.14 3.27 14.74
CA GLY A 187 -4.71 3.21 15.11
C GLY A 187 -4.12 1.81 14.93
N PHE A 188 -2.92 1.75 14.37
CA PHE A 188 -2.11 0.56 14.18
C PHE A 188 -0.85 0.62 15.06
N PRO A 189 -0.31 -0.55 15.48
CA PRO A 189 0.97 -0.61 16.18
C PRO A 189 2.18 -0.52 15.25
N ILE A 190 1.97 -0.42 13.94
CA ILE A 190 2.98 -0.28 12.88
C ILE A 190 2.49 0.75 11.85
N VAL A 191 3.39 1.28 11.01
CA VAL A 191 2.99 2.01 9.80
C VAL A 191 2.66 0.98 8.70
N PRO A 192 1.39 0.83 8.27
CA PRO A 192 1.04 -0.16 7.26
C PRO A 192 1.49 0.29 5.86
N ALA A 193 2.75 0.03 5.52
CA ALA A 193 3.37 0.36 4.23
C ALA A 193 3.06 -0.66 3.13
N ALA A 194 2.55 -1.82 3.51
CA ALA A 194 2.03 -2.84 2.62
C ALA A 194 0.77 -3.49 3.21
N ALA A 195 -0.14 -3.92 2.35
CA ALA A 195 -1.42 -4.50 2.76
C ALA A 195 -1.97 -5.54 1.77
N ALA A 196 -2.68 -6.54 2.29
CA ALA A 196 -3.39 -7.55 1.50
C ALA A 196 -4.70 -7.97 2.17
N VAL A 197 -5.78 -8.03 1.40
CA VAL A 197 -7.10 -8.49 1.88
C VAL A 197 -7.14 -10.01 1.85
N LEU A 198 -7.56 -10.59 2.97
CA LEU A 198 -7.55 -12.03 3.19
C LEU A 198 -8.95 -12.63 2.91
N PRO A 199 -9.03 -13.92 2.52
CA PRO A 199 -10.31 -14.57 2.22
C PRO A 199 -11.25 -14.68 3.43
N ASN A 200 -10.72 -14.57 4.65
CA ASN A 200 -11.49 -14.53 5.89
C ASN A 200 -12.04 -13.11 6.21
N GLY A 201 -11.85 -12.15 5.30
CA GLY A 201 -12.32 -10.77 5.40
C GLY A 201 -11.48 -9.86 6.29
N LYS A 202 -10.36 -10.34 6.84
CA LYS A 202 -9.40 -9.52 7.56
C LYS A 202 -8.41 -8.86 6.59
N LEU A 203 -7.71 -7.85 7.10
CA LEU A 203 -6.67 -7.14 6.38
C LEU A 203 -5.32 -7.44 7.02
N LEU A 204 -4.42 -8.10 6.28
CA LEU A 204 -3.02 -8.20 6.64
C LEU A 204 -2.30 -6.92 6.24
N THR A 205 -1.46 -6.40 7.13
CA THR A 205 -0.56 -5.27 6.86
C THR A 205 0.83 -5.58 7.41
N TRP A 206 1.85 -4.95 6.83
CA TRP A 206 3.21 -5.04 7.33
C TRP A 206 4.00 -3.78 7.02
N SER A 207 5.11 -3.66 7.76
CA SER A 207 6.03 -2.54 7.72
C SER A 207 7.44 -3.06 7.42
N ALA A 208 8.43 -2.51 8.13
CA ALA A 208 9.75 -3.08 8.29
C ALA A 208 9.89 -3.80 9.65
N VAL A 209 11.11 -4.15 10.07
CA VAL A 209 11.44 -4.65 11.41
C VAL A 209 11.15 -3.64 12.54
N GLY A 210 11.08 -2.34 12.23
CA GLY A 210 10.84 -1.28 13.20
C GLY A 210 10.00 -0.12 12.65
N SER A 211 10.13 1.06 13.29
CA SER A 211 9.49 2.31 12.87
C SER A 211 10.17 2.98 11.67
N ASP A 212 11.30 2.41 11.22
CA ASP A 212 11.97 2.70 9.96
C ASP A 212 12.44 1.40 9.28
N TYR A 213 13.09 1.57 8.14
CA TYR A 213 13.65 0.49 7.33
C TYR A 213 15.19 0.48 7.30
N SER A 214 15.84 1.11 8.28
CA SER A 214 17.31 1.28 8.30
C SER A 214 18.07 -0.04 8.50
N ALA A 215 17.43 -1.02 9.15
CA ALA A 215 17.97 -2.35 9.41
C ALA A 215 17.69 -3.31 8.24
N LEU A 216 18.33 -3.04 7.09
CA LEU A 216 18.33 -3.95 5.94
C LEU A 216 18.90 -5.32 6.32
N ASP A 217 18.44 -6.39 5.68
CA ASP A 217 18.81 -7.78 5.95
C ASP A 217 18.65 -8.21 7.44
N SER A 218 17.71 -7.59 8.18
CA SER A 218 17.48 -7.92 9.59
C SER A 218 16.75 -9.26 9.78
N LYS A 219 16.22 -9.85 8.70
CA LYS A 219 15.56 -11.17 8.68
C LYS A 219 14.24 -11.24 9.48
N ALA A 220 13.71 -10.09 9.88
CA ALA A 220 12.54 -9.97 10.71
C ALA A 220 11.57 -8.94 10.12
N THR A 221 10.26 -9.18 10.23
CA THR A 221 9.24 -8.25 9.76
C THR A 221 8.16 -8.06 10.82
N GLN A 222 7.72 -6.82 11.08
CA GLN A 222 6.51 -6.58 11.85
C GLN A 222 5.27 -6.62 10.94
N THR A 223 4.25 -7.34 11.40
CA THR A 223 2.95 -7.47 10.74
C THR A 223 1.83 -7.08 11.69
N ALA A 224 0.73 -6.60 11.14
CA ALA A 224 -0.50 -6.36 11.88
C ALA A 224 -1.72 -6.81 11.07
N VAL A 225 -2.69 -7.44 11.74
CA VAL A 225 -3.93 -7.89 11.13
C VAL A 225 -5.09 -7.12 11.72
N LEU A 226 -5.82 -6.39 10.86
CA LEU A 226 -7.05 -5.69 11.20
C LEU A 226 -8.26 -6.58 10.91
N ASP A 227 -9.14 -6.70 11.89
CA ASP A 227 -10.52 -7.12 11.67
C ASP A 227 -11.38 -5.86 11.39
N PRO A 228 -11.87 -5.65 10.15
CA PRO A 228 -12.57 -4.42 9.78
C PRO A 228 -13.96 -4.29 10.42
N ILE A 229 -14.51 -5.36 11.00
CA ILE A 229 -15.80 -5.33 11.70
C ILE A 229 -15.59 -4.89 13.15
N THR A 230 -14.69 -5.55 13.86
CA THR A 230 -14.44 -5.24 15.28
C THR A 230 -13.48 -4.08 15.50
N ARG A 231 -12.77 -3.66 14.43
CA ARG A 231 -11.70 -2.65 14.44
C ARG A 231 -10.52 -2.99 15.36
N VAL A 232 -10.37 -4.27 15.70
CA VAL A 232 -9.23 -4.75 16.49
C VAL A 232 -8.04 -4.99 15.57
N VAL A 233 -6.87 -4.48 15.98
CA VAL A 233 -5.59 -4.66 15.28
C VAL A 233 -4.66 -5.47 16.17
N GLY A 234 -4.28 -6.66 15.71
CA GLY A 234 -3.31 -7.52 16.39
C GLY A 234 -1.95 -7.48 15.69
N ARG A 235 -0.85 -7.41 16.45
CA ARG A 235 0.52 -7.41 15.92
C ARG A 235 1.21 -8.76 16.03
N LYS A 236 2.13 -9.05 15.12
CA LYS A 236 3.09 -10.17 15.21
C LYS A 236 4.43 -9.76 14.61
N GLN A 237 5.51 -10.18 15.25
CA GLN A 237 6.85 -10.16 14.65
C GLN A 237 7.11 -11.52 13.99
N ILE A 238 7.64 -11.49 12.77
CA ILE A 238 7.87 -12.65 11.92
C ILE A 238 9.38 -12.78 11.69
N ASP A 239 10.00 -13.72 12.38
CA ASP A 239 11.45 -13.99 12.29
C ASP A 239 11.74 -15.37 11.64
N ASP A 240 10.74 -16.25 11.61
CA ASP A 240 10.85 -17.64 11.20
C ASP A 240 11.07 -17.82 9.68
N THR A 241 10.65 -16.83 8.89
CA THR A 241 10.97 -16.81 7.45
C THR A 241 12.39 -16.33 7.15
N GLY A 242 13.04 -15.67 8.10
CA GLY A 242 14.32 -15.03 7.90
C GLY A 242 14.29 -13.96 6.80
N HIS A 243 13.20 -13.18 6.73
CA HIS A 243 12.89 -12.22 5.66
C HIS A 243 12.34 -10.92 6.27
N GLU A 244 13.08 -9.83 6.07
CA GLU A 244 12.65 -8.44 6.20
C GLU A 244 11.95 -8.02 4.89
N MET A 245 10.62 -7.88 4.96
CA MET A 245 9.71 -7.79 3.82
C MET A 245 9.32 -6.36 3.43
N PHE A 246 10.08 -5.34 3.83
CA PHE A 246 9.88 -3.96 3.37
C PHE A 246 10.41 -3.79 1.93
N CYS A 247 9.78 -2.92 1.13
CA CYS A 247 10.03 -2.77 -0.32
C CYS A 247 9.80 -4.01 -1.23
N PRO A 248 8.84 -4.90 -0.96
CA PRO A 248 8.75 -6.16 -1.68
C PRO A 248 7.95 -6.02 -2.99
N GLY A 249 7.93 -7.09 -3.77
CA GLY A 249 6.81 -7.40 -4.66
C GLY A 249 5.73 -8.18 -3.93
N VAL A 250 4.46 -7.98 -4.28
CA VAL A 250 3.31 -8.65 -3.65
C VAL A 250 2.34 -9.17 -4.71
N SER A 251 1.92 -10.43 -4.57
CA SER A 251 0.83 -11.02 -5.34
C SER A 251 0.11 -12.11 -4.55
N ARG A 252 -0.90 -12.70 -5.18
CA ARG A 252 -1.75 -13.75 -4.61
C ARG A 252 -1.64 -15.00 -5.44
N ASP A 253 -1.34 -16.11 -4.78
CA ASP A 253 -1.35 -17.41 -5.45
C ASP A 253 -2.79 -17.95 -5.62
N PRO A 254 -2.98 -19.07 -6.34
CA PRO A 254 -4.31 -19.61 -6.61
C PRO A 254 -5.08 -20.09 -5.36
N ASP A 255 -4.38 -20.35 -4.25
CA ASP A 255 -4.99 -20.73 -2.98
C ASP A 255 -5.36 -19.50 -2.13
N GLY A 256 -5.12 -18.28 -2.65
CA GLY A 256 -5.33 -17.05 -1.92
C GLY A 256 -4.34 -16.89 -0.77
N ARG A 257 -3.11 -17.38 -0.91
CA ARG A 257 -1.97 -17.06 -0.04
C ARG A 257 -1.28 -15.79 -0.55
N VAL A 258 -0.69 -15.01 0.35
CA VAL A 258 0.07 -13.81 -0.04
C VAL A 258 1.50 -14.23 -0.33
N VAL A 259 2.01 -13.93 -1.53
CA VAL A 259 3.39 -14.20 -1.92
C VAL A 259 4.16 -12.88 -1.90
N VAL A 260 5.17 -12.80 -1.03
CA VAL A 260 5.99 -11.60 -0.81
C VAL A 260 7.42 -11.92 -1.22
N THR A 261 8.00 -11.13 -2.12
CA THR A 261 9.34 -11.39 -2.66
C THR A 261 10.25 -10.17 -2.52
N GLY A 262 11.53 -10.43 -2.23
CA GLY A 262 12.57 -9.42 -2.14
C GLY A 262 12.27 -8.31 -1.14
N GLY A 263 12.80 -7.13 -1.42
CA GLY A 263 12.75 -6.01 -0.49
C GLY A 263 14.06 -5.84 0.26
N SER A 264 14.02 -5.60 1.57
CA SER A 264 15.23 -5.39 2.36
C SER A 264 16.08 -6.65 2.49
N ASP A 265 15.48 -7.86 2.52
CA ASP A 265 16.20 -9.12 2.25
C ASP A 265 15.99 -9.52 0.78
N ALA A 266 16.80 -8.94 -0.11
CA ALA A 266 16.48 -8.81 -1.53
C ALA A 266 16.25 -10.12 -2.33
N ASN A 267 16.68 -11.30 -1.88
CA ASN A 267 16.49 -12.56 -2.63
C ASN A 267 15.47 -13.52 -1.99
N LYS A 268 14.77 -13.11 -0.94
CA LYS A 268 13.88 -13.98 -0.19
C LYS A 268 12.48 -14.04 -0.79
N THR A 269 11.79 -15.13 -0.50
CA THR A 269 10.36 -15.31 -0.77
C THR A 269 9.69 -15.78 0.51
N SER A 270 8.61 -15.13 0.90
CA SER A 270 7.77 -15.51 2.04
C SER A 270 6.33 -15.69 1.58
N VAL A 271 5.65 -16.69 2.13
CA VAL A 271 4.24 -16.98 1.81
C VAL A 271 3.42 -16.97 3.08
N TYR A 272 2.40 -16.10 3.13
CA TYR A 272 1.42 -16.06 4.20
C TYR A 272 0.17 -16.87 3.83
N ASP A 273 -0.15 -17.85 4.67
CA ASP A 273 -1.37 -18.63 4.58
C ASP A 273 -2.43 -18.12 5.56
N PRO A 274 -3.52 -17.50 5.07
CA PRO A 274 -4.59 -16.98 5.93
C PRO A 274 -5.43 -18.07 6.61
N GLY A 275 -5.40 -19.31 6.11
CA GLY A 275 -6.14 -20.43 6.71
C GLY A 275 -5.49 -20.93 8.00
N SER A 276 -4.16 -20.95 8.05
CA SER A 276 -3.39 -21.34 9.24
C SER A 276 -2.84 -20.15 10.03
N ASP A 277 -2.95 -18.92 9.50
CA ASP A 277 -2.38 -17.69 10.07
C ASP A 277 -0.88 -17.80 10.34
N ARG A 278 -0.17 -18.38 9.37
CA ARG A 278 1.27 -18.67 9.42
C ARG A 278 2.00 -18.18 8.17
N TRP A 279 3.26 -17.83 8.39
CA TRP A 279 4.21 -17.57 7.34
C TRP A 279 5.06 -18.81 7.06
N SER A 280 5.55 -18.93 5.84
CA SER A 280 6.44 -20.00 5.41
C SER A 280 7.49 -19.48 4.44
N VAL A 281 8.66 -20.14 4.42
CA VAL A 281 9.76 -19.82 3.52
C VAL A 281 9.47 -20.38 2.12
N GLY A 282 9.51 -19.52 1.11
CA GLY A 282 9.53 -19.92 -0.30
C GLY A 282 10.96 -20.06 -0.84
N PRO A 283 11.12 -20.49 -2.10
CA PRO A 283 12.42 -20.57 -2.75
C PRO A 283 13.05 -19.18 -2.91
N ALA A 284 14.36 -19.08 -2.80
CA ALA A 284 15.09 -17.83 -3.03
C ALA A 284 15.09 -17.46 -4.53
N MET A 285 14.87 -16.18 -4.84
CA MET A 285 14.94 -15.66 -6.21
C MET A 285 16.35 -15.82 -6.78
N ASN A 286 16.45 -15.94 -8.11
CA ASN A 286 17.74 -15.97 -8.79
C ASN A 286 18.37 -14.57 -8.81
N VAL A 287 17.55 -13.53 -8.96
CA VAL A 287 18.00 -12.13 -8.94
C VAL A 287 17.50 -11.46 -7.66
N PRO A 288 18.39 -10.88 -6.84
CA PRO A 288 17.98 -10.07 -5.70
C PRO A 288 17.32 -8.75 -6.14
N ARG A 289 16.16 -8.41 -5.58
CA ARG A 289 15.32 -7.26 -5.96
C ARG A 289 14.72 -6.56 -4.75
N GLY A 290 14.38 -5.29 -4.94
CA GLY A 290 13.39 -4.56 -4.15
C GLY A 290 12.75 -3.50 -5.02
N TYR A 291 11.48 -3.17 -4.80
CA TYR A 291 10.66 -2.31 -5.68
C TYR A 291 10.41 -2.84 -7.10
N HIS A 292 10.60 -4.14 -7.35
CA HIS A 292 10.28 -4.73 -8.64
C HIS A 292 8.77 -4.82 -8.90
N GLY A 293 8.39 -4.94 -10.17
CA GLY A 293 7.04 -5.33 -10.53
C GLY A 293 6.83 -6.83 -10.29
N GLN A 294 5.67 -7.20 -9.75
CA GLN A 294 5.24 -8.58 -9.53
C GLN A 294 3.79 -8.76 -9.99
N VAL A 295 3.44 -9.88 -10.62
CA VAL A 295 2.05 -10.21 -11.00
C VAL A 295 1.82 -11.71 -11.05
N THR A 296 0.62 -12.16 -10.65
CA THR A 296 0.20 -13.55 -10.85
C THR A 296 -0.25 -13.79 -12.29
N LEU A 297 0.28 -14.83 -12.91
CA LEU A 297 0.03 -15.21 -14.30
C LEU A 297 -1.25 -16.04 -14.46
N SER A 298 -1.70 -16.16 -15.72
CA SER A 298 -2.85 -17.00 -16.09
C SER A 298 -2.74 -18.47 -15.69
N ASN A 299 -1.53 -19.00 -15.55
CA ASN A 299 -1.28 -20.38 -15.10
C ASN A 299 -1.09 -20.50 -13.58
N GLY A 300 -1.21 -19.39 -12.83
CA GLY A 300 -1.00 -19.35 -11.39
C GLY A 300 0.45 -19.19 -10.93
N ASP A 301 1.42 -19.14 -11.86
CA ASP A 301 2.80 -18.77 -11.55
C ASP A 301 2.92 -17.28 -11.24
N THR A 302 4.07 -16.84 -10.70
CA THR A 302 4.32 -15.41 -10.41
C THR A 302 5.49 -14.89 -11.23
N PHE A 303 5.29 -13.81 -11.99
CA PHE A 303 6.31 -13.16 -12.80
C PHE A 303 6.84 -11.89 -12.12
N LEU A 304 8.17 -11.68 -12.19
CA LEU A 304 8.87 -10.51 -11.67
C LEU A 304 9.76 -9.85 -12.74
N VAL A 305 9.98 -8.53 -12.66
CA VAL A 305 11.00 -7.81 -13.44
C VAL A 305 11.42 -6.50 -12.76
N GLY A 306 12.68 -6.07 -12.96
CA GLY A 306 13.21 -4.82 -12.43
C GLY A 306 13.55 -4.89 -10.94
N GLY A 307 13.51 -3.72 -10.28
CA GLY A 307 13.65 -3.54 -8.83
C GLY A 307 15.08 -3.33 -8.33
N SER A 308 15.70 -2.21 -8.69
CA SER A 308 17.06 -1.84 -8.30
C SER A 308 17.15 -1.12 -6.96
N TRP A 309 16.08 -1.05 -6.16
CA TRP A 309 16.12 -0.42 -4.84
C TRP A 309 17.08 -1.11 -3.86
N HIS A 310 17.13 -2.45 -3.88
CA HIS A 310 18.09 -3.22 -3.09
C HIS A 310 18.52 -4.51 -3.82
N GLY A 311 19.64 -5.11 -3.39
CA GLY A 311 20.19 -6.32 -4.02
C GLY A 311 21.02 -6.08 -5.29
N GLY A 312 21.52 -4.87 -5.50
CA GLY A 312 22.34 -4.48 -6.67
C GLY A 312 21.59 -3.58 -7.67
N LEU A 313 22.33 -2.90 -8.54
CA LEU A 313 21.80 -1.93 -9.52
C LEU A 313 21.77 -2.51 -10.94
N GLY A 314 20.63 -2.40 -11.62
CA GLY A 314 20.44 -2.73 -13.03
C GLY A 314 20.55 -4.22 -13.37
N GLY A 315 20.33 -4.56 -14.64
CA GLY A 315 20.46 -5.93 -15.16
C GLY A 315 19.46 -6.94 -14.61
N LYS A 316 18.35 -6.47 -14.01
CA LYS A 316 17.37 -7.31 -13.32
C LYS A 316 16.31 -7.89 -14.27
N SER A 317 16.76 -8.73 -15.20
CA SER A 317 15.92 -9.46 -16.16
C SER A 317 14.77 -10.21 -15.50
N GLY A 318 13.73 -10.54 -16.25
CA GLY A 318 12.57 -11.23 -15.73
C GLY A 318 12.87 -12.62 -15.17
N GLU A 319 12.08 -13.07 -14.20
CA GLU A 319 12.05 -14.45 -13.72
C GLU A 319 10.63 -14.84 -13.27
N VAL A 320 10.38 -16.15 -13.21
CA VAL A 320 9.08 -16.71 -12.83
C VAL A 320 9.24 -17.71 -11.72
N LEU A 321 8.39 -17.60 -10.69
CA LEU A 321 8.19 -18.64 -9.70
C LEU A 321 7.17 -19.64 -10.23
N SER A 322 7.65 -20.85 -10.54
CA SER A 322 6.79 -21.98 -10.87
C SER A 322 6.08 -22.45 -9.61
N ARG A 323 4.74 -22.46 -9.62
CA ARG A 323 3.97 -23.01 -8.50
C ARG A 323 4.13 -24.53 -8.41
N ALA A 324 4.12 -25.20 -9.56
CA ALA A 324 4.16 -26.65 -9.63
C ALA A 324 5.48 -27.22 -9.11
N GLU A 325 6.59 -26.54 -9.42
CA GLU A 325 7.94 -26.98 -9.03
C GLU A 325 8.44 -26.29 -7.76
N ASN A 326 7.81 -25.18 -7.36
CA ASN A 326 8.24 -24.32 -6.26
C ASN A 326 9.70 -23.86 -6.41
N THR A 327 10.06 -23.43 -7.63
CA THR A 327 11.40 -22.98 -8.02
C THR A 327 11.32 -21.72 -8.87
N TRP A 328 12.38 -20.91 -8.81
CA TRP A 328 12.54 -19.75 -9.67
C TRP A 328 13.26 -20.10 -10.96
N ARG A 329 12.72 -19.64 -12.08
CA ARG A 329 13.30 -19.81 -13.42
C ARG A 329 13.54 -18.45 -14.07
N MET A 330 14.78 -18.23 -14.50
CA MET A 330 15.16 -17.02 -15.24
C MET A 330 14.47 -16.93 -16.61
N LEU A 331 14.21 -15.70 -17.04
CA LEU A 331 13.75 -15.34 -18.38
C LEU A 331 14.76 -14.38 -19.03
N PRO A 332 15.89 -14.87 -19.55
CA PRO A 332 16.93 -14.01 -20.11
C PRO A 332 16.47 -13.23 -21.36
N GLY A 333 15.41 -13.67 -22.04
CA GLY A 333 14.77 -12.90 -23.13
C GLY A 333 13.93 -11.71 -22.64
N VAL A 334 13.75 -11.54 -21.33
CA VAL A 334 13.06 -10.42 -20.70
C VAL A 334 14.08 -9.49 -20.03
N SER A 335 14.81 -8.71 -20.84
CA SER A 335 15.68 -7.63 -20.33
C SER A 335 14.84 -6.56 -19.62
N PRO A 336 15.35 -5.89 -18.56
CA PRO A 336 14.65 -4.77 -17.91
C PRO A 336 14.64 -3.49 -18.75
N ASP A 337 15.48 -3.36 -19.78
CA ASP A 337 15.65 -2.10 -20.54
C ASP A 337 14.34 -1.53 -21.12
N PRO A 338 13.42 -2.34 -21.70
CA PRO A 338 12.15 -1.83 -22.24
C PRO A 338 11.17 -1.29 -21.18
N PHE A 339 11.42 -1.55 -19.90
CA PHE A 339 10.60 -1.12 -18.77
C PHE A 339 11.06 0.22 -18.18
N LEU A 340 12.30 0.63 -18.50
CA LEU A 340 12.95 1.78 -17.86
C LEU A 340 12.20 3.09 -18.14
N THR A 341 12.03 3.88 -17.09
CA THR A 341 11.66 5.30 -17.21
C THR A 341 12.90 6.15 -17.50
N ARG A 342 12.71 7.46 -17.71
CA ARG A 342 13.80 8.44 -17.86
C ARG A 342 14.10 9.16 -16.53
N ASP A 343 13.99 8.45 -15.42
CA ASP A 343 14.18 9.03 -14.08
C ASP A 343 15.61 9.57 -13.89
N PRO A 344 15.79 10.80 -13.37
CA PRO A 344 17.10 11.38 -13.09
C PRO A 344 17.87 10.67 -11.97
N GLY A 345 17.20 9.90 -11.12
CA GLY A 345 17.81 9.03 -10.11
C GLY A 345 18.51 7.79 -10.71
N GLY A 346 18.53 7.66 -12.04
CA GLY A 346 19.20 6.57 -12.74
C GLY A 346 18.53 5.23 -12.49
N VAL A 347 19.26 4.14 -12.80
CA VAL A 347 18.70 2.77 -12.75
C VAL A 347 18.13 2.39 -11.38
N TYR A 348 18.61 3.00 -10.29
CA TYR A 348 18.04 2.86 -8.94
C TYR A 348 16.53 3.18 -8.87
N ARG A 349 16.04 4.07 -9.74
CA ARG A 349 14.63 4.47 -9.86
C ARG A 349 13.96 3.98 -11.13
N GLN A 350 14.72 3.84 -12.23
CA GLN A 350 14.14 3.64 -13.57
C GLN A 350 13.42 2.30 -13.75
N ASP A 351 13.79 1.25 -13.01
CA ASP A 351 13.22 -0.09 -13.12
C ASP A 351 12.25 -0.46 -11.97
N ASN A 352 11.78 0.54 -11.21
CA ASN A 352 10.89 0.33 -10.08
C ASN A 352 9.42 0.33 -10.50
N HIS A 353 8.60 -0.38 -9.71
CA HIS A 353 7.15 -0.27 -9.67
C HIS A 353 6.45 -0.47 -11.02
N ALA A 354 6.94 -1.42 -11.82
CA ALA A 354 6.35 -1.74 -13.12
C ALA A 354 4.87 -2.16 -12.97
N TRP A 355 4.02 -1.57 -13.80
CA TRP A 355 2.57 -1.81 -13.87
C TRP A 355 2.32 -3.02 -14.78
N LEU A 356 2.06 -4.16 -14.16
CA LEU A 356 1.99 -5.45 -14.85
C LEU A 356 0.59 -6.05 -14.72
N PHE A 357 0.07 -6.59 -15.82
CA PHE A 357 -1.22 -7.27 -15.83
C PHE A 357 -1.12 -8.59 -16.58
N ALA A 358 -1.48 -9.70 -15.95
CA ALA A 358 -1.84 -10.90 -16.71
C ALA A 358 -3.03 -10.57 -17.61
N ALA A 359 -2.93 -10.96 -18.88
CA ALA A 359 -3.88 -10.61 -19.93
C ALA A 359 -4.25 -11.82 -20.76
N SER A 360 -5.32 -11.68 -21.54
CA SER A 360 -5.85 -12.69 -22.45
C SER A 360 -4.75 -13.36 -23.31
N ARG A 361 -4.91 -14.66 -23.56
CA ARG A 361 -3.95 -15.54 -24.28
C ARG A 361 -2.61 -15.74 -23.57
N GLY A 362 -2.58 -15.65 -22.24
CA GLY A 362 -1.43 -16.00 -21.41
C GLY A 362 -0.23 -15.04 -21.51
N ARG A 363 -0.47 -13.79 -21.93
CA ARG A 363 0.57 -12.75 -21.99
C ARG A 363 0.55 -11.89 -20.72
N VAL A 364 1.62 -11.13 -20.51
CA VAL A 364 1.66 -10.03 -19.53
C VAL A 364 1.74 -8.71 -20.26
N PHE A 365 0.90 -7.75 -19.88
CA PHE A 365 0.94 -6.39 -20.38
C PHE A 365 1.66 -5.48 -19.38
N HIS A 366 2.62 -4.71 -19.87
CA HIS A 366 3.31 -3.65 -19.15
C HIS A 366 2.70 -2.30 -19.52
N ALA A 367 1.98 -1.69 -18.57
CA ALA A 367 1.25 -0.43 -18.76
C ALA A 367 2.05 0.84 -18.42
N GLY A 368 3.23 0.68 -17.82
CA GLY A 368 4.05 1.78 -17.30
C GLY A 368 4.87 1.37 -16.06
N PRO A 369 5.50 2.32 -15.35
CA PRO A 369 5.29 3.77 -15.44
C PRO A 369 6.00 4.46 -16.60
N SER A 370 6.87 3.76 -17.35
CA SER A 370 7.50 4.35 -18.53
C SER A 370 6.48 4.69 -19.62
N THR A 371 6.82 5.62 -20.51
CA THR A 371 5.98 5.92 -21.68
C THR A 371 5.78 4.72 -22.60
N GLN A 372 6.76 3.82 -22.66
CA GLN A 372 6.74 2.64 -23.50
C GLN A 372 5.87 1.52 -22.92
N LEU A 373 4.95 1.01 -23.73
CA LEU A 373 4.10 -0.12 -23.40
C LEU A 373 4.71 -1.39 -23.99
N ASN A 374 4.61 -2.51 -23.27
CA ASN A 374 5.19 -3.76 -23.75
C ASN A 374 4.26 -4.96 -23.54
N TRP A 375 4.33 -5.91 -24.46
CA TRP A 375 3.86 -7.28 -24.25
C TRP A 375 5.04 -8.14 -23.81
N VAL A 376 4.83 -8.94 -22.77
CA VAL A 376 5.81 -9.89 -22.24
C VAL A 376 5.26 -11.30 -22.41
N SER A 377 6.11 -12.19 -22.95
CA SER A 377 5.93 -13.63 -22.91
C SER A 377 6.81 -14.22 -21.82
N THR A 378 6.27 -15.15 -21.03
CA THR A 378 7.01 -15.89 -19.98
C THR A 378 7.32 -17.33 -20.37
N ALA A 379 6.92 -17.74 -21.59
CA ALA A 379 7.21 -19.07 -22.13
C ALA A 379 8.67 -19.18 -22.59
N GLY A 380 9.26 -20.37 -22.42
CA GLY A 380 10.68 -20.59 -22.74
C GLY A 380 11.58 -19.57 -22.03
N GLU A 381 12.52 -18.97 -22.75
CA GLU A 381 13.41 -17.91 -22.24
C GLU A 381 12.71 -16.56 -22.02
N GLY A 382 11.43 -16.45 -22.38
CA GLY A 382 10.65 -15.22 -22.37
C GLY A 382 11.01 -14.25 -23.50
N SER A 383 10.19 -13.21 -23.68
CA SER A 383 10.45 -12.14 -24.64
C SER A 383 9.68 -10.88 -24.30
N VAL A 384 10.17 -9.73 -24.78
CA VAL A 384 9.50 -8.43 -24.67
C VAL A 384 9.30 -7.86 -26.06
N THR A 385 8.09 -7.40 -26.36
CA THR A 385 7.74 -6.77 -27.63
C THR A 385 7.03 -5.45 -27.39
N LEU A 386 7.38 -4.44 -28.19
CA LEU A 386 6.76 -3.12 -28.11
C LEU A 386 5.26 -3.22 -28.36
N ALA A 387 4.46 -2.64 -27.48
CA ALA A 387 3.00 -2.65 -27.52
C ALA A 387 2.39 -1.27 -27.79
N GLY A 388 3.23 -0.23 -27.88
CA GLY A 388 2.82 1.15 -28.17
C GLY A 388 3.41 2.14 -27.17
N ILE A 389 2.84 3.34 -27.13
CA ILE A 389 3.23 4.43 -26.24
C ILE A 389 1.99 4.91 -25.48
N ARG A 390 2.09 5.06 -24.16
CA ARG A 390 0.99 5.56 -23.31
C ARG A 390 0.73 7.05 -23.55
N GLY A 391 1.78 7.86 -23.49
CA GLY A 391 1.73 9.32 -23.48
C GLY A 391 3.13 9.93 -23.61
N GLY A 392 3.25 11.25 -23.45
CA GLY A 392 4.51 11.97 -23.68
C GLY A 392 5.53 11.93 -22.52
N ILE A 393 5.09 11.52 -21.34
CA ILE A 393 5.89 11.55 -20.11
C ILE A 393 5.77 10.26 -19.30
N ASP A 394 6.83 9.94 -18.55
CA ASP A 394 6.80 8.87 -17.57
C ASP A 394 5.90 9.27 -16.38
N ALA A 395 5.31 8.29 -15.71
CA ALA A 395 4.31 8.49 -14.66
C ALA A 395 4.67 7.71 -13.39
N VAL A 396 5.89 7.90 -12.91
CA VAL A 396 6.42 7.25 -11.71
C VAL A 396 5.51 7.57 -10.51
N ASN A 397 5.22 6.56 -9.68
CA ASN A 397 4.32 6.63 -8.53
C ASN A 397 2.86 7.06 -8.86
N GLY A 398 2.45 6.95 -10.13
CA GLY A 398 1.05 6.88 -10.53
C GLY A 398 0.47 5.47 -10.33
N ASN A 399 -0.78 5.26 -10.72
CA ASN A 399 -1.40 3.93 -10.67
C ASN A 399 -1.87 3.46 -12.03
N ALA A 400 -1.98 2.15 -12.19
CA ALA A 400 -2.74 1.48 -13.24
C ALA A 400 -3.75 0.51 -12.60
N VAL A 401 -4.98 0.47 -13.12
CA VAL A 401 -6.07 -0.36 -12.58
C VAL A 401 -6.86 -0.99 -13.72
N MET A 402 -7.00 -2.32 -13.73
CA MET A 402 -7.84 -3.05 -14.70
C MET A 402 -9.30 -3.04 -14.23
N TYR A 403 -10.05 -2.03 -14.68
CA TYR A 403 -11.42 -1.75 -14.20
C TYR A 403 -12.52 -2.56 -14.93
N ASP A 404 -12.17 -3.13 -16.07
CA ASP A 404 -12.99 -4.07 -16.84
C ASP A 404 -12.08 -5.05 -17.60
N ILE A 405 -12.67 -6.05 -18.24
CA ILE A 405 -11.95 -7.05 -19.05
C ILE A 405 -11.11 -6.32 -20.10
N ASP A 406 -9.80 -6.48 -20.01
CA ASP A 406 -8.82 -5.87 -20.92
C ASP A 406 -8.90 -4.33 -21.00
N LYS A 407 -9.52 -3.67 -20.02
CA LYS A 407 -9.58 -2.21 -19.92
C LYS A 407 -8.80 -1.70 -18.70
N ILE A 408 -7.80 -0.87 -18.94
CA ILE A 408 -6.91 -0.35 -17.89
C ILE A 408 -7.05 1.17 -17.82
N LEU A 409 -7.27 1.71 -16.63
CA LEU A 409 -7.10 3.14 -16.32
C LEU A 409 -5.69 3.34 -15.78
N THR A 410 -4.93 4.27 -16.34
CA THR A 410 -3.72 4.81 -15.70
C THR A 410 -3.98 6.23 -15.24
N VAL A 411 -3.46 6.64 -14.08
CA VAL A 411 -3.77 7.94 -13.47
C VAL A 411 -2.59 8.49 -12.67
N GLY A 412 -2.39 9.81 -12.74
CA GLY A 412 -1.45 10.57 -11.92
C GLY A 412 0.01 10.23 -12.16
N GLY A 413 0.81 10.35 -11.10
CA GLY A 413 2.26 10.15 -11.13
C GLY A 413 3.03 11.41 -11.51
N ALA A 414 4.35 11.28 -11.54
CA ALA A 414 5.30 12.34 -11.86
C ALA A 414 6.38 11.83 -12.83
N THR A 415 7.17 12.74 -13.41
CA THR A 415 8.25 12.38 -14.35
C THR A 415 9.45 11.71 -13.67
N ALA A 416 9.56 11.84 -12.34
CA ALA A 416 10.61 11.26 -11.53
C ALA A 416 10.03 10.77 -10.20
N TYR A 417 10.76 9.87 -9.54
CA TYR A 417 10.38 9.27 -8.27
C TYR A 417 10.21 10.31 -7.16
N GLU A 418 11.07 11.32 -7.16
CA GLU A 418 11.12 12.41 -6.20
C GLU A 418 11.57 13.71 -6.89
N ASN A 419 11.35 14.84 -6.22
CA ASN A 419 11.67 16.19 -6.69
C ASN A 419 11.03 16.57 -8.04
N ALA A 420 9.81 16.12 -8.28
CA ALA A 420 9.06 16.40 -9.49
C ALA A 420 7.62 16.79 -9.18
N ASP A 421 7.08 17.72 -9.96
CA ASP A 421 5.66 18.05 -9.93
C ASP A 421 4.83 16.85 -10.39
N ALA A 422 3.75 16.59 -9.67
CA ALA A 422 2.78 15.57 -10.06
C ALA A 422 1.92 16.05 -11.23
N THR A 423 1.25 15.10 -11.87
CA THR A 423 0.38 15.36 -13.03
C THR A 423 -1.08 15.03 -12.73
N THR A 424 -1.97 15.57 -13.56
CA THR A 424 -3.40 15.19 -13.58
C THR A 424 -3.70 14.16 -14.67
N ASP A 425 -2.67 13.65 -15.34
CA ASP A 425 -2.82 12.85 -16.53
C ASP A 425 -3.55 11.53 -16.22
N ALA A 426 -4.47 11.18 -17.12
CA ALA A 426 -5.17 9.90 -17.06
C ALA A 426 -5.41 9.38 -18.47
N TYR A 427 -5.22 8.08 -18.65
CA TYR A 427 -5.39 7.38 -19.91
C TYR A 427 -6.20 6.11 -19.68
N VAL A 428 -7.05 5.77 -20.63
CA VAL A 428 -7.68 4.46 -20.73
C VAL A 428 -6.99 3.67 -21.83
N MET A 429 -6.77 2.38 -21.58
CA MET A 429 -6.19 1.44 -22.52
C MET A 429 -7.16 0.28 -22.75
N ASP A 430 -7.36 -0.08 -24.00
CA ASP A 430 -8.00 -1.33 -24.41
C ASP A 430 -6.94 -2.27 -24.98
N ILE A 431 -6.75 -3.43 -24.34
CA ILE A 431 -5.74 -4.42 -24.73
C ILE A 431 -6.34 -5.70 -25.33
N GLY A 432 -7.67 -5.76 -25.50
CA GLY A 432 -8.38 -6.96 -25.97
C GLY A 432 -8.26 -7.17 -27.49
N GLY A 433 -7.96 -6.10 -28.22
CA GLY A 433 -7.75 -6.10 -29.66
C GLY A 433 -6.43 -6.73 -30.11
N PRO A 434 -6.15 -6.73 -31.44
CA PRO A 434 -4.87 -7.20 -31.98
C PRO A 434 -3.69 -6.30 -31.59
N ALA A 435 -3.96 -5.03 -31.29
CA ALA A 435 -3.00 -4.07 -30.74
C ALA A 435 -3.68 -3.23 -29.65
N PRO A 436 -2.93 -2.79 -28.62
CA PRO A 436 -3.46 -1.89 -27.61
C PRO A 436 -3.93 -0.55 -28.22
N VAL A 437 -5.06 -0.06 -27.74
CA VAL A 437 -5.57 1.28 -28.09
C VAL A 437 -5.53 2.13 -26.82
N VAL A 438 -4.87 3.29 -26.90
CA VAL A 438 -4.70 4.21 -25.77
C VAL A 438 -5.40 5.52 -26.06
N HIS A 439 -6.21 5.99 -25.11
CA HIS A 439 -6.88 7.29 -25.18
C HIS A 439 -6.68 8.07 -23.90
N ARG A 440 -6.47 9.38 -24.01
CA ARG A 440 -6.55 10.28 -22.87
C ARG A 440 -8.02 10.43 -22.45
N THR A 441 -8.31 10.38 -21.16
CA THR A 441 -9.64 10.63 -20.59
C THR A 441 -9.65 12.00 -19.88
N GLY A 442 -10.74 12.37 -19.19
CA GLY A 442 -10.70 13.44 -18.19
C GLY A 442 -9.60 13.16 -17.16
N GLY A 443 -8.93 14.21 -16.67
CA GLY A 443 -7.84 14.07 -15.69
C GLY A 443 -8.31 14.27 -14.25
N LEU A 444 -7.41 13.99 -13.30
CA LEU A 444 -7.62 14.35 -11.88
C LEU A 444 -7.89 15.86 -11.75
N ASN A 445 -8.71 16.25 -10.76
CA ASN A 445 -8.96 17.65 -10.45
C ASN A 445 -7.75 18.32 -9.81
N VAL A 446 -6.92 17.54 -9.09
CA VAL A 446 -5.68 17.97 -8.44
C VAL A 446 -4.53 17.03 -8.88
N PRO A 447 -3.35 17.55 -9.30
CA PRO A 447 -2.23 16.70 -9.68
C PRO A 447 -1.71 15.91 -8.48
N ARG A 448 -1.44 14.60 -8.66
CA ARG A 448 -1.03 13.73 -7.56
C ARG A 448 -0.05 12.63 -7.97
N THR A 449 0.93 12.41 -7.11
CA THR A 449 1.88 11.29 -7.12
C THR A 449 1.87 10.61 -5.75
N PHE A 450 2.45 9.42 -5.62
CA PHE A 450 2.32 8.54 -4.43
C PHE A 450 0.86 8.21 -4.09
N ILE A 451 0.04 8.05 -5.13
CA ILE A 451 -1.37 7.74 -5.01
C ILE A 451 -1.61 6.23 -4.84
N ASN A 452 -2.78 5.89 -4.32
CA ASN A 452 -3.33 4.54 -4.40
C ASN A 452 -4.67 4.60 -5.13
N SER A 453 -5.02 3.56 -5.90
CA SER A 453 -6.29 3.51 -6.63
C SER A 453 -6.93 2.13 -6.48
N VAL A 454 -8.27 2.11 -6.38
CA VAL A 454 -9.04 0.89 -6.12
C VAL A 454 -10.22 0.81 -7.08
N VAL A 455 -10.37 -0.31 -7.78
CA VAL A 455 -11.57 -0.61 -8.57
C VAL A 455 -12.74 -1.01 -7.66
N LEU A 456 -13.92 -0.46 -7.92
CA LEU A 456 -15.17 -0.81 -7.25
C LEU A 456 -15.96 -1.86 -8.05
N PRO A 457 -16.89 -2.60 -7.40
CA PRO A 457 -17.71 -3.61 -8.10
C PRO A 457 -18.51 -3.09 -9.29
N ASP A 458 -18.86 -1.81 -9.32
CA ASP A 458 -19.59 -1.16 -10.42
C ASP A 458 -18.68 -0.64 -11.55
N GLY A 459 -17.37 -0.88 -11.48
CA GLY A 459 -16.38 -0.52 -12.50
C GLY A 459 -15.79 0.89 -12.36
N LYS A 460 -16.26 1.69 -11.40
CA LYS A 460 -15.62 2.98 -11.09
C LYS A 460 -14.30 2.74 -10.37
N VAL A 461 -13.40 3.71 -10.47
CA VAL A 461 -12.09 3.66 -9.80
C VAL A 461 -11.97 4.87 -8.88
N ILE A 462 -11.58 4.64 -7.62
CA ILE A 462 -11.30 5.74 -6.68
C ILE A 462 -9.80 5.85 -6.47
N THR A 463 -9.26 7.05 -6.65
CA THR A 463 -7.88 7.43 -6.31
C THR A 463 -7.85 8.10 -4.93
N PHE A 464 -6.97 7.64 -4.06
CA PHE A 464 -6.78 8.09 -2.67
C PHE A 464 -5.41 8.73 -2.46
N GLY A 465 -5.39 9.73 -1.57
CA GLY A 465 -4.15 10.31 -1.06
C GLY A 465 -3.28 10.94 -2.16
N GLY A 466 -1.99 10.71 -2.05
CA GLY A 466 -0.95 11.34 -2.86
C GLY A 466 -0.69 12.80 -2.49
N MET A 467 0.26 13.38 -3.20
CA MET A 467 0.71 14.75 -3.00
C MET A 467 1.02 15.45 -4.32
N ARG A 468 0.98 16.78 -4.35
CA ARG A 468 1.16 17.57 -5.57
C ARG A 468 2.60 17.65 -6.07
N TYR A 469 3.56 17.39 -5.19
CA TYR A 469 4.99 17.42 -5.49
C TYR A 469 5.65 16.18 -4.86
N ALA A 470 6.38 15.39 -5.65
CA ALA A 470 6.97 14.14 -5.21
C ALA A 470 8.08 14.39 -4.17
N GLU A 471 7.75 14.33 -2.89
CA GLU A 471 8.70 14.46 -1.79
C GLU A 471 8.53 13.29 -0.81
N LEU A 472 9.61 12.53 -0.61
CA LEU A 472 9.58 11.40 0.29
C LEU A 472 9.41 11.87 1.73
N PHE A 473 8.63 11.11 2.51
CA PHE A 473 8.47 11.32 3.95
C PHE A 473 7.87 12.67 4.36
N ALA A 474 7.16 13.36 3.47
CA ALA A 474 6.56 14.67 3.74
C ALA A 474 5.04 14.70 3.50
N ASP A 475 4.32 15.53 4.26
CA ASP A 475 2.85 15.70 4.13
C ASP A 475 2.43 17.08 3.59
N ARG A 476 3.37 18.02 3.43
CA ARG A 476 3.05 19.46 3.20
C ARG A 476 2.24 19.76 1.94
N THR A 477 2.25 18.87 0.93
CA THR A 477 1.43 18.99 -0.28
C THR A 477 0.48 17.82 -0.48
N ALA A 478 0.22 17.05 0.58
CA ALA A 478 -0.71 15.94 0.56
C ALA A 478 -2.13 16.40 0.24
N VAL A 479 -2.89 15.53 -0.41
CA VAL A 479 -4.28 15.82 -0.80
C VAL A 479 -5.21 14.84 -0.11
N LEU A 480 -6.20 15.36 0.62
CA LEU A 480 -7.07 14.57 1.50
C LEU A 480 -8.30 14.01 0.78
N GLU A 481 -8.79 14.70 -0.24
CA GLU A 481 -9.98 14.29 -0.99
C GLU A 481 -9.63 13.11 -1.88
N PRO A 482 -10.36 11.99 -1.86
CA PRO A 482 -10.28 11.04 -2.95
C PRO A 482 -10.97 11.60 -4.21
N GLU A 483 -10.68 11.01 -5.36
CA GLU A 483 -11.39 11.31 -6.61
C GLU A 483 -11.89 10.02 -7.26
N MET A 484 -13.16 9.99 -7.64
CA MET A 484 -13.78 8.85 -8.31
C MET A 484 -13.87 9.10 -9.81
N TRP A 485 -13.25 8.23 -10.59
CA TRP A 485 -13.37 8.19 -12.04
C TRP A 485 -14.55 7.30 -12.47
N ASP A 486 -15.36 7.80 -13.41
CA ASP A 486 -16.46 7.05 -14.00
C ASP A 486 -16.13 6.64 -15.46
N PRO A 487 -16.03 5.34 -15.76
CA PRO A 487 -15.71 4.86 -17.11
C PRO A 487 -16.74 5.26 -18.17
N ALA A 488 -18.00 5.50 -17.79
CA ALA A 488 -19.06 5.86 -18.75
C ALA A 488 -18.91 7.29 -19.28
N THR A 489 -18.31 8.19 -18.50
CA THR A 489 -18.19 9.61 -18.84
C THR A 489 -16.73 10.07 -18.99
N GLY A 490 -15.78 9.30 -18.46
CA GLY A 490 -14.37 9.68 -18.37
C GLY A 490 -14.09 10.77 -17.33
N ALA A 491 -15.08 11.18 -16.52
CA ALA A 491 -14.97 12.30 -15.59
C ALA A 491 -14.53 11.88 -14.18
N PHE A 492 -13.88 12.80 -13.47
CA PHE A 492 -13.47 12.65 -12.07
C PHE A 492 -14.35 13.48 -11.14
N THR A 493 -14.89 12.85 -10.10
CA THR A 493 -15.68 13.49 -9.04
C THR A 493 -14.90 13.49 -7.72
N THR A 494 -14.70 14.67 -7.12
CA THR A 494 -14.10 14.80 -5.79
C THR A 494 -15.02 14.20 -4.71
N LEU A 495 -14.45 13.42 -3.79
CA LEU A 495 -15.14 12.75 -2.69
C LEU A 495 -14.82 13.38 -1.32
N ALA A 496 -15.53 12.95 -0.28
CA ALA A 496 -15.32 13.43 1.08
C ALA A 496 -13.85 13.28 1.55
N PRO A 497 -13.26 14.29 2.18
CA PRO A 497 -11.85 14.28 2.56
C PRO A 497 -11.55 13.33 3.72
N ALA A 498 -10.38 12.68 3.66
CA ALA A 498 -9.82 11.93 4.77
C ALA A 498 -9.39 12.85 5.92
N ALA A 499 -9.16 12.28 7.10
CA ALA A 499 -8.65 13.02 8.25
C ALA A 499 -7.11 13.11 8.29
N VAL A 500 -6.45 12.14 7.65
CA VAL A 500 -5.01 11.90 7.74
C VAL A 500 -4.42 11.92 6.32
N PRO A 501 -3.30 12.62 6.08
CA PRO A 501 -2.62 12.58 4.79
C PRO A 501 -2.08 11.17 4.51
N ARG A 502 -2.15 10.77 3.23
CA ARG A 502 -1.67 9.47 2.75
C ARG A 502 -0.78 9.72 1.55
N ALA A 503 0.54 9.69 1.72
CA ALA A 503 1.50 9.97 0.66
C ALA A 503 2.43 8.75 0.44
N TYR A 504 3.73 8.97 0.38
CA TYR A 504 4.72 7.90 0.26
C TYR A 504 4.57 6.87 1.39
N HIS A 505 4.61 5.57 1.05
CA HIS A 505 4.30 4.42 1.93
C HIS A 505 2.86 4.29 2.41
N SER A 506 1.90 4.95 1.75
CA SER A 506 0.48 4.66 1.97
C SER A 506 -0.03 3.52 1.10
N VAL A 507 -1.15 2.91 1.50
CA VAL A 507 -1.85 1.83 0.79
C VAL A 507 -3.34 2.12 0.70
N ALA A 508 -4.03 1.55 -0.30
CA ALA A 508 -5.47 1.41 -0.30
C ALA A 508 -5.93 0.09 -0.95
N VAL A 509 -6.96 -0.55 -0.40
CA VAL A 509 -7.48 -1.86 -0.87
C VAL A 509 -9.00 -1.97 -0.69
N LEU A 510 -9.68 -2.66 -1.62
CA LEU A 510 -11.12 -2.96 -1.55
C LEU A 510 -11.41 -4.02 -0.48
N LEU A 511 -12.33 -3.74 0.43
CA LEU A 511 -12.79 -4.70 1.45
C LEU A 511 -13.97 -5.53 0.92
N PRO A 512 -14.21 -6.75 1.47
CA PRO A 512 -15.32 -7.62 1.05
C PRO A 512 -16.72 -7.01 1.21
N ASP A 513 -16.86 -5.99 2.05
CA ASP A 513 -18.12 -5.27 2.23
C ASP A 513 -18.31 -4.10 1.25
N GLY A 514 -17.45 -3.96 0.23
CA GLY A 514 -17.51 -2.92 -0.79
C GLY A 514 -16.98 -1.55 -0.35
N ARG A 515 -16.53 -1.41 0.91
CA ARG A 515 -15.81 -0.23 1.39
C ARG A 515 -14.32 -0.34 1.04
N VAL A 516 -13.57 0.74 1.25
CA VAL A 516 -12.13 0.79 0.92
C VAL A 516 -11.33 1.15 2.16
N PHE A 517 -10.32 0.35 2.50
CA PHE A 517 -9.33 0.74 3.50
C PHE A 517 -8.28 1.63 2.86
N SER A 518 -7.86 2.70 3.56
CA SER A 518 -6.69 3.51 3.20
C SER A 518 -5.87 3.82 4.46
N GLY A 519 -4.57 3.58 4.44
CA GLY A 519 -3.72 3.68 5.62
C GLY A 519 -2.24 3.90 5.29
N GLY A 520 -1.45 4.07 6.34
CA GLY A 520 0.01 4.19 6.24
C GLY A 520 0.46 5.58 5.78
N GLY A 521 1.73 5.65 5.40
CA GLY A 521 2.47 6.88 5.16
C GLY A 521 3.62 7.07 6.15
N GLY A 522 4.80 7.45 5.65
CA GLY A 522 5.99 7.69 6.49
C GLY A 522 6.97 6.53 6.49
N LEU A 523 7.04 5.76 7.58
CA LEU A 523 8.05 4.75 7.91
C LEU A 523 9.50 5.29 7.89
N CYS A 524 9.72 6.42 8.58
CA CYS A 524 10.99 7.16 8.60
C CYS A 524 11.57 7.37 10.01
N GLY A 525 11.27 6.47 10.95
CA GLY A 525 11.85 6.49 12.30
C GLY A 525 11.16 7.54 13.17
N GLN A 526 11.90 8.51 13.70
CA GLN A 526 11.36 9.55 14.59
C GLN A 526 10.72 10.74 13.86
N CYS A 527 10.29 10.56 12.61
CA CYS A 527 9.68 11.61 11.81
C CYS A 527 8.23 11.90 12.24
N ALA A 528 7.80 13.15 12.10
CA ALA A 528 6.43 13.57 12.43
C ALA A 528 5.37 13.11 11.41
N THR A 529 5.81 12.48 10.32
CA THR A 529 5.02 12.06 9.15
C THR A 529 4.82 10.54 9.10
N ASN A 530 5.14 9.84 10.19
CA ASN A 530 4.70 8.46 10.39
C ASN A 530 3.20 8.44 10.71
N HIS A 531 2.45 7.69 9.91
CA HIS A 531 1.02 7.48 10.07
C HIS A 531 0.73 6.01 10.40
N PRO A 532 0.92 5.58 11.65
CA PRO A 532 0.61 4.23 12.11
C PRO A 532 -0.90 4.10 12.32
N ASP A 533 -1.68 4.34 11.27
CA ASP A 533 -3.12 4.33 11.29
C ASP A 533 -3.72 4.11 9.89
N GLY A 534 -5.04 3.93 9.85
CA GLY A 534 -5.84 3.81 8.64
C GLY A 534 -7.27 4.29 8.84
N GLN A 535 -8.02 4.42 7.75
CA GLN A 535 -9.43 4.75 7.74
C GLN A 535 -10.17 3.88 6.72
N ILE A 536 -11.46 3.67 6.94
CA ILE A 536 -12.33 2.97 5.98
C ILE A 536 -13.24 3.99 5.32
N PHE A 537 -13.19 4.06 3.99
CA PHE A 537 -14.05 4.90 3.17
C PHE A 537 -15.26 4.11 2.68
N THR A 538 -16.45 4.67 2.86
CA THR A 538 -17.72 4.17 2.32
C THR A 538 -18.05 4.92 1.03
N PRO A 539 -17.97 4.27 -0.15
CA PRO A 539 -18.22 4.96 -1.41
C PRO A 539 -19.69 5.36 -1.62
N PRO A 540 -19.97 6.33 -2.51
CA PRO A 540 -21.32 6.85 -2.74
C PRO A 540 -22.33 5.79 -3.22
N ASN A 541 -21.87 4.71 -3.87
CA ASN A 541 -22.74 3.61 -4.29
C ASN A 541 -23.32 2.81 -3.11
N LEU A 542 -22.80 2.99 -1.89
CA LEU A 542 -23.35 2.40 -0.65
C LEU A 542 -24.22 3.37 0.16
N LEU A 543 -24.33 4.64 -0.26
CA LEU A 543 -24.99 5.70 0.50
C LEU A 543 -26.15 6.34 -0.27
N ASP A 544 -27.22 6.71 0.44
CA ASP A 544 -28.30 7.53 -0.10
C ASP A 544 -27.91 9.02 -0.20
N ALA A 545 -28.83 9.86 -0.67
CA ALA A 545 -28.59 11.30 -0.85
C ALA A 545 -28.33 12.05 0.48
N GLU A 546 -28.79 11.47 1.60
CA GLU A 546 -28.57 11.97 2.95
C GLU A 546 -27.26 11.44 3.58
N GLY A 547 -26.58 10.49 2.93
CA GLY A 547 -25.34 9.88 3.41
C GLY A 547 -25.55 8.69 4.34
N ARG A 548 -26.75 8.10 4.36
CA ARG A 548 -27.07 6.90 5.14
C ARG A 548 -26.84 5.64 4.31
N PRO A 549 -26.50 4.49 4.93
CA PRO A 549 -26.35 3.23 4.19
C PRO A 549 -27.62 2.84 3.43
N LYS A 550 -27.48 2.50 2.14
CA LYS A 550 -28.56 1.94 1.33
C LYS A 550 -28.86 0.49 1.74
N PRO A 551 -30.11 0.01 1.55
CA PRO A 551 -30.38 -1.42 1.48
C PRO A 551 -29.52 -2.06 0.39
N ARG A 552 -28.96 -3.23 0.65
CA ARG A 552 -28.06 -3.94 -0.28
C ARG A 552 -28.68 -5.28 -0.67
N PRO A 553 -28.44 -5.78 -1.90
CA PRO A 553 -28.72 -7.17 -2.20
C PRO A 553 -27.87 -8.09 -1.31
N VAL A 554 -28.39 -9.25 -0.95
CA VAL A 554 -27.70 -10.28 -0.16
C VAL A 554 -27.58 -11.52 -1.01
N ILE A 555 -26.35 -11.98 -1.26
CA ILE A 555 -26.11 -13.27 -1.92
C ILE A 555 -26.45 -14.37 -0.92
N THR A 556 -27.43 -15.20 -1.27
CA THR A 556 -27.89 -16.34 -0.45
C THR A 556 -27.26 -17.66 -0.89
N GLU A 557 -26.81 -17.74 -2.15
CA GLU A 557 -26.11 -18.92 -2.71
C GLU A 557 -25.10 -18.46 -3.76
N ALA A 558 -23.86 -18.95 -3.66
CA ALA A 558 -22.81 -18.80 -4.66
C ALA A 558 -21.78 -19.94 -4.52
N PRO A 559 -21.09 -20.35 -5.60
CA PRO A 559 -20.04 -21.34 -5.51
C PRO A 559 -18.81 -20.79 -4.76
N GLY A 560 -18.18 -21.61 -3.93
CA GLY A 560 -16.92 -21.24 -3.26
C GLY A 560 -15.67 -21.42 -4.15
N THR A 561 -15.76 -22.26 -5.18
CA THR A 561 -14.67 -22.55 -6.12
C THR A 561 -15.26 -22.65 -7.52
N VAL A 562 -14.55 -22.10 -8.51
CA VAL A 562 -14.91 -22.12 -9.93
C VAL A 562 -13.66 -22.32 -10.79
N ALA A 563 -13.82 -22.83 -12.00
CA ALA A 563 -12.80 -22.85 -13.04
C ALA A 563 -13.15 -21.85 -14.17
N PRO A 564 -12.16 -21.35 -14.93
CA PRO A 564 -12.43 -20.60 -16.15
C PRO A 564 -13.35 -21.39 -17.11
N GLY A 565 -14.43 -20.75 -17.56
CA GLY A 565 -15.42 -21.36 -18.45
C GLY A 565 -16.57 -22.09 -17.75
N ASP A 566 -16.52 -22.23 -16.42
CA ASP A 566 -17.63 -22.78 -15.66
C ASP A 566 -18.90 -21.94 -15.80
N GLU A 567 -20.04 -22.61 -15.74
CA GLU A 567 -21.33 -21.96 -15.60
C GLU A 567 -21.81 -22.07 -14.16
N ILE A 568 -22.03 -20.93 -13.53
CA ILE A 568 -22.32 -20.83 -12.10
C ILE A 568 -23.74 -20.33 -11.87
N THR A 569 -24.31 -20.74 -10.74
CA THR A 569 -25.58 -20.20 -10.24
C THR A 569 -25.31 -19.31 -9.04
N VAL A 570 -25.90 -18.11 -9.05
CA VAL A 570 -25.86 -17.16 -7.93
C VAL A 570 -27.28 -16.77 -7.59
N ARG A 571 -27.66 -16.93 -6.31
CA ARG A 571 -28.97 -16.49 -5.81
C ARG A 571 -28.82 -15.33 -4.85
N ALA A 572 -29.78 -14.42 -4.88
CA ALA A 572 -29.88 -13.31 -3.97
C ALA A 572 -31.27 -13.24 -3.30
N ASP A 573 -31.37 -12.45 -2.24
CA ASP A 573 -32.63 -12.19 -1.51
C ASP A 573 -33.64 -11.34 -2.31
N ARG A 574 -33.20 -10.74 -3.42
CA ARG A 574 -33.97 -9.85 -4.29
C ARG A 574 -33.40 -9.87 -5.71
N PRO A 575 -34.14 -9.35 -6.72
CA PRO A 575 -33.62 -9.26 -8.08
C PRO A 575 -32.35 -8.40 -8.18
N ILE A 576 -31.37 -8.88 -8.94
CA ILE A 576 -30.09 -8.21 -9.18
C ILE A 576 -29.90 -7.97 -10.69
N ALA A 577 -29.23 -6.87 -11.03
CA ALA A 577 -29.00 -6.41 -12.40
C ALA A 577 -27.57 -6.67 -12.90
N GLY A 578 -26.66 -7.08 -12.01
CA GLY A 578 -25.29 -7.39 -12.39
C GLY A 578 -24.55 -8.25 -11.38
N LEU A 579 -23.49 -8.88 -11.85
CA LEU A 579 -22.53 -9.64 -11.06
C LEU A 579 -21.12 -9.20 -11.45
N ALA A 580 -20.22 -9.12 -10.48
CA ALA A 580 -18.83 -8.81 -10.74
C ALA A 580 -17.91 -9.62 -9.82
N LEU A 581 -16.89 -10.24 -10.39
CA LEU A 581 -15.75 -10.76 -9.65
C LEU A 581 -14.71 -9.65 -9.55
N VAL A 582 -14.28 -9.32 -8.34
CA VAL A 582 -13.15 -8.41 -8.11
C VAL A 582 -12.03 -9.20 -7.46
N ARG A 583 -10.89 -9.34 -8.14
CA ARG A 583 -9.72 -10.06 -7.62
C ARG A 583 -9.14 -9.28 -6.46
N ALA A 584 -8.91 -9.93 -5.33
CA ALA A 584 -8.17 -9.30 -4.23
C ALA A 584 -6.69 -9.26 -4.61
N GLY A 585 -6.08 -8.09 -4.49
CA GLY A 585 -4.65 -7.88 -4.70
C GLY A 585 -3.86 -7.70 -3.41
N GLY A 586 -2.66 -7.17 -3.56
CA GLY A 586 -1.81 -6.68 -2.49
C GLY A 586 -1.23 -5.33 -2.90
N ALA A 587 -1.28 -4.36 -2.00
CA ALA A 587 -0.88 -2.99 -2.27
C ALA A 587 0.38 -2.63 -1.48
N THR A 588 1.37 -2.09 -2.16
CA THR A 588 2.52 -1.41 -1.54
C THR A 588 3.13 -0.44 -2.55
N HIS A 589 3.65 0.71 -2.09
CA HIS A 589 4.37 1.67 -2.94
C HIS A 589 3.64 2.02 -4.25
N THR A 590 2.32 2.30 -4.18
CA THR A 590 1.44 2.60 -5.34
C THR A 590 1.10 1.42 -6.25
N VAL A 591 1.71 0.24 -6.05
CA VAL A 591 1.55 -0.93 -6.89
C VAL A 591 0.54 -1.90 -6.29
N ASP A 592 -0.48 -2.22 -7.09
CA ASP A 592 -1.32 -3.41 -6.95
C ASP A 592 -1.61 -3.93 -8.36
N ASN A 593 -0.77 -4.88 -8.80
CA ASN A 593 -0.83 -5.49 -10.13
C ASN A 593 -1.86 -6.62 -10.24
N ASP A 594 -2.45 -7.01 -9.12
CA ASP A 594 -3.32 -8.17 -9.03
C ASP A 594 -4.80 -7.79 -9.01
N GLN A 595 -5.16 -6.64 -8.44
CA GLN A 595 -6.55 -6.18 -8.45
C GLN A 595 -7.06 -6.04 -9.89
N ARG A 596 -8.26 -6.57 -10.13
CA ARG A 596 -9.00 -6.42 -11.39
C ARG A 596 -10.47 -6.69 -11.18
N ARG A 597 -11.30 -6.11 -12.03
CA ARG A 597 -12.73 -6.40 -12.09
C ARG A 597 -13.08 -7.16 -13.36
N VAL A 598 -13.86 -8.22 -13.19
CA VAL A 598 -14.44 -9.04 -14.26
C VAL A 598 -15.96 -9.00 -14.11
N PRO A 599 -16.70 -8.16 -14.86
CA PRO A 599 -18.15 -8.25 -14.91
C PRO A 599 -18.60 -9.59 -15.51
N LEU A 600 -19.64 -10.17 -14.93
CA LEU A 600 -20.28 -11.38 -15.45
C LEU A 600 -21.58 -11.00 -16.16
N ALA A 601 -21.73 -11.48 -17.39
CA ALA A 601 -22.92 -11.20 -18.20
C ALA A 601 -24.16 -11.90 -17.61
N VAL A 602 -25.13 -11.12 -17.15
CA VAL A 602 -26.44 -11.61 -16.71
C VAL A 602 -27.46 -11.53 -17.85
N ALA A 603 -28.42 -12.46 -17.88
CA ALA A 603 -29.44 -12.50 -18.94
C ALA A 603 -30.57 -11.46 -18.77
N GLY A 604 -30.63 -10.82 -17.60
CA GLY A 604 -31.64 -9.83 -17.21
C GLY A 604 -31.69 -9.65 -15.70
N VAL A 605 -32.67 -8.90 -15.20
CA VAL A 605 -32.87 -8.69 -13.77
C VAL A 605 -33.61 -9.89 -13.17
N SER A 606 -32.95 -10.59 -12.24
CA SER A 606 -33.44 -11.82 -11.61
C SER A 606 -32.77 -12.02 -10.26
N ASP A 607 -33.44 -12.67 -9.31
CA ASP A 607 -32.88 -13.09 -8.02
C ASP A 607 -32.11 -14.41 -8.12
N ASN A 608 -32.20 -15.09 -9.26
CA ASN A 608 -31.49 -16.32 -9.59
C ASN A 608 -30.79 -16.14 -10.94
N GLN A 609 -29.47 -15.99 -10.91
CA GLN A 609 -28.63 -15.77 -12.08
C GLN A 609 -27.83 -17.03 -12.41
N ARG A 610 -27.86 -17.44 -13.68
CA ARG A 610 -26.99 -18.47 -14.23
C ARG A 610 -26.06 -17.81 -15.24
N VAL A 611 -24.77 -17.76 -14.93
CA VAL A 611 -23.78 -16.96 -15.69
C VAL A 611 -22.52 -17.76 -15.95
N ALA A 612 -21.88 -17.50 -17.09
CA ALA A 612 -20.60 -18.09 -17.43
C ALA A 612 -19.45 -17.26 -16.84
N VAL A 613 -18.50 -17.93 -16.19
CA VAL A 613 -17.18 -17.37 -15.89
C VAL A 613 -16.39 -17.32 -17.20
N PRO A 614 -15.66 -16.24 -17.53
CA PRO A 614 -14.88 -16.20 -18.76
C PRO A 614 -13.90 -17.38 -18.87
N GLY A 615 -13.79 -17.95 -20.07
CA GLY A 615 -12.98 -19.15 -20.31
C GLY A 615 -11.46 -18.91 -20.41
N ASP A 616 -11.03 -17.66 -20.61
CA ASP A 616 -9.61 -17.32 -20.71
C ASP A 616 -9.03 -17.02 -19.31
N PRO A 617 -8.07 -17.82 -18.81
CA PRO A 617 -7.45 -17.58 -17.51
C PRO A 617 -6.57 -16.31 -17.49
N GLY A 618 -6.30 -15.68 -18.63
CA GLY A 618 -5.71 -14.33 -18.68
C GLY A 618 -6.68 -13.23 -18.25
N ILE A 619 -7.99 -13.42 -18.44
CA ILE A 619 -9.05 -12.52 -17.98
C ILE A 619 -9.31 -12.74 -16.50
N VAL A 620 -9.40 -14.01 -16.11
CA VAL A 620 -9.70 -14.49 -14.76
C VAL A 620 -8.56 -15.38 -14.27
N PRO A 621 -7.39 -14.80 -13.92
CA PRO A 621 -6.26 -15.56 -13.37
C PRO A 621 -6.66 -16.28 -12.09
N PRO A 622 -6.12 -17.48 -11.83
CA PRO A 622 -6.40 -18.21 -10.60
C PRO A 622 -6.09 -17.38 -9.35
N GLY A 623 -6.89 -17.56 -8.30
CA GLY A 623 -6.77 -16.81 -7.04
C GLY A 623 -8.09 -16.52 -6.36
N TYR A 624 -8.00 -15.68 -5.32
CA TYR A 624 -9.14 -15.25 -4.52
C TYR A 624 -9.85 -14.03 -5.13
N TYR A 625 -11.16 -14.15 -5.31
CA TYR A 625 -12.06 -13.11 -5.78
C TYR A 625 -13.18 -12.84 -4.77
N MET A 626 -13.59 -11.58 -4.73
CA MET A 626 -14.81 -11.11 -4.11
C MET A 626 -15.91 -11.08 -5.18
N LEU A 627 -16.90 -11.96 -5.07
CA LEU A 627 -18.08 -11.95 -5.94
C LEU A 627 -19.15 -11.02 -5.36
N PHE A 628 -19.48 -9.97 -6.10
CA PHE A 628 -20.50 -9.00 -5.74
C PHE A 628 -21.74 -9.14 -6.63
N ALA A 629 -22.92 -9.01 -6.03
CA ALA A 629 -24.17 -8.78 -6.72
C ALA A 629 -24.50 -7.28 -6.71
N LEU A 630 -25.04 -6.77 -7.81
CA LEU A 630 -25.37 -5.35 -8.00
C LEU A 630 -26.87 -5.21 -8.27
N ASP A 631 -27.52 -4.26 -7.61
CA ASP A 631 -28.86 -3.83 -8.03
C ASP A 631 -28.80 -2.92 -9.28
N GLU A 632 -29.96 -2.47 -9.76
CA GLU A 632 -30.06 -1.60 -10.95
C GLU A 632 -29.36 -0.24 -10.78
N GLN A 633 -29.16 0.21 -9.55
CA GLN A 633 -28.47 1.47 -9.23
C GLN A 633 -26.96 1.26 -9.00
N GLY A 634 -26.46 0.02 -9.12
CA GLY A 634 -25.06 -0.33 -8.92
C GLY A 634 -24.65 -0.40 -7.45
N THR A 635 -25.60 -0.50 -6.50
CA THR A 635 -25.29 -0.74 -5.09
C THR A 635 -24.88 -2.21 -4.90
N PRO A 636 -23.65 -2.49 -4.43
CA PRO A 636 -23.16 -3.86 -4.30
C PRO A 636 -23.61 -4.54 -3.01
N SER A 637 -23.76 -5.86 -3.05
CA SER A 637 -23.85 -6.75 -1.88
C SER A 637 -22.57 -6.71 -1.04
N VAL A 638 -22.57 -7.32 0.14
CA VAL A 638 -21.32 -7.86 0.69
C VAL A 638 -20.89 -9.03 -0.21
N SER A 639 -19.60 -9.20 -0.46
CA SER A 639 -19.12 -10.21 -1.39
C SER A 639 -19.24 -11.63 -0.85
N ALA A 640 -19.51 -12.59 -1.72
CA ALA A 640 -19.21 -13.99 -1.48
C ALA A 640 -17.75 -14.29 -1.86
N PRO A 641 -16.98 -15.04 -1.05
CA PRO A 641 -15.62 -15.43 -1.42
C PRO A 641 -15.64 -16.53 -2.49
N VAL A 642 -14.87 -16.34 -3.56
CA VAL A 642 -14.75 -17.31 -4.67
C VAL A 642 -13.28 -17.56 -4.97
N PHE A 643 -12.89 -18.82 -5.09
CA PHE A 643 -11.55 -19.22 -5.57
C PHE A 643 -11.63 -19.69 -7.02
N VAL A 644 -10.86 -19.04 -7.89
CA VAL A 644 -10.68 -19.49 -9.27
C VAL A 644 -9.48 -20.43 -9.30
N ARG A 645 -9.65 -21.65 -9.82
CA ARG A 645 -8.62 -22.70 -9.82
C ARG A 645 -8.39 -23.30 -11.20
#